data_AF-A0A660UR00-F1
#
_entry.id   AF-A0A660UR00-F1
#
_cell.length_a   1.000
_cell.length_b   1.000
_cell.length_c   1.000
_cell.angle_alpha   90.00
_cell.angle_beta   90.00
_cell.angle_gamma   90.00
#
_symmetry.space_group_name_H-M   'P 1'
#
loop_
_entity.id
_entity.type
_entity.pdbx_description
1 polymer ?
#
loop_
_entity_poly.entity_id
_entity_poly.type
_entity_poly.pdbx_seq_one_letter_code
_entity_poly.pdbx_strand_id
1 'polypeptide(L)'
;MNLSPHKAKTVSVVAFVLSLFFFIFTLILGLFSRTLGMYLLSWQILSGVLVWVVLIAQFYQRTLAEQEKLDMGQLSKAADQGTIFSGTADRMAMMAVAQKRLKFLEKWVVPVSAILIATYQIVMGLLLFKGKVLDVSPAWSDPKHLLLSAVLMAAVSFIAFLFSRYATGMSAETEWKPLRAGGSYLLATALLGFALAISLALAQFKHAQGLAILNYVIPLLLIVLGVEIVLNAVLDIYRPRVAGQYSRTAFDSRILGLFNEPGGILHTVSHTIDYQFGFQVSQTWFYKLLEKAIFPLVLFALVILYLMSSFVVIGPGQAGVVERYGIAVRDLASGLHPKYPWPIETVFVHPVDRIQKITIGYAGKQTDEKAFLWGVKHYEEEYNLLVAVQTDSSDDGDGAVPVSIVQASVPVLYRISDVRKYIYNHKDSRQLLEAICYRELTRYAVSAKIETDDTESGGQQSLLGAGRMAAASELKRRIQDAVNRADLGVEIVLLGLQGVHPPPEVTKEYEEVIAAVQEKQTTVLNALAEKNKIMIELGGSIAEVDALYNLALEFERSKEQGKEQRTEQLRNELQAAFGSVEGNVFRILRQAESYAFEQVNLAQGEGLRFDGQLKAYHASPEIYKKLQRLMTLEETLESIRKYIIVADNEDALIYIVDLQEKLAQSLYDMDLGLEEN
;
A
#
# COMPACT_ATOMS: atom_id res chain seq x y z
N MET A 1 32.01 48.98 42.96
CA MET A 1 31.28 49.82 41.97
C MET A 1 29.80 49.56 42.24
N ASN A 2 29.11 50.45 42.96
CA ASN A 2 27.70 50.22 43.34
C ASN A 2 26.85 50.24 42.06
N LEU A 3 26.38 49.08 41.63
CA LEU A 3 25.60 48.92 40.41
C LEU A 3 24.17 49.38 40.67
N SER A 4 23.80 50.56 40.17
CA SER A 4 22.46 51.10 40.41
C SER A 4 21.36 50.21 39.80
N PRO A 5 20.30 49.86 40.55
CA PRO A 5 19.13 49.09 40.10
C PRO A 5 18.30 49.88 39.09
N HIS A 6 18.59 51.17 38.91
CA HIS A 6 17.92 52.02 37.96
C HIS A 6 18.08 51.52 36.51
N LYS A 7 19.25 50.94 36.18
CA LYS A 7 19.47 50.34 34.86
C LYS A 7 18.57 49.12 34.65
N ALA A 8 18.49 48.22 35.62
CA ALA A 8 17.63 47.03 35.55
C ALA A 8 16.14 47.37 35.43
N LYS A 9 15.68 48.42 36.12
CA LYS A 9 14.33 48.98 35.95
C LYS A 9 14.08 49.46 34.52
N THR A 10 15.00 50.25 33.96
CA THR A 10 14.86 50.76 32.58
C THR A 10 14.81 49.61 31.57
N VAL A 11 15.68 48.61 31.71
CA VAL A 11 15.68 47.42 30.84
C VAL A 11 14.36 46.65 30.95
N SER A 12 13.82 46.50 32.15
CA SER A 12 12.52 45.83 32.36
C SER A 12 11.37 46.58 31.70
N VAL A 13 11.37 47.92 31.75
CA VAL A 13 10.36 48.75 31.07
C VAL A 13 10.49 48.67 29.55
N VAL A 14 11.71 48.76 29.02
CA VAL A 14 11.95 48.64 27.57
C VAL A 14 11.52 47.25 27.08
N ALA A 15 11.89 46.18 27.79
CA ALA A 15 11.52 44.83 27.42
C ALA A 15 10.02 44.55 27.55
N PHE A 16 9.33 45.17 28.51
CA PHE A 16 7.86 45.15 28.59
C PHE A 16 7.21 45.80 27.37
N VAL A 17 7.62 47.03 27.03
CA VAL A 17 7.08 47.77 25.88
C VAL A 17 7.33 46.99 24.59
N LEU A 18 8.52 46.44 24.44
CA LEU A 18 8.88 45.59 23.31
C LEU A 18 8.04 44.32 23.23
N SER A 19 7.86 43.61 24.34
CA SER A 19 7.06 42.38 24.39
C SER A 19 5.58 42.66 24.11
N LEU A 20 5.05 43.79 24.60
CA LEU A 20 3.68 44.23 24.34
C LEU A 20 3.49 44.60 22.87
N PHE A 21 4.47 45.29 22.28
CA PHE A 21 4.48 45.58 20.85
C PHE A 21 4.52 44.28 20.03
N PHE A 22 5.38 43.32 20.37
CA PHE A 22 5.43 42.02 19.70
C PHE A 22 4.14 41.23 19.84
N PHE A 23 3.49 41.26 21.00
CA PHE A 23 2.18 40.63 21.19
C PHE A 23 1.14 41.21 20.22
N ILE A 24 0.95 42.53 20.23
CA ILE A 24 -0.05 43.19 19.39
C ILE A 24 0.28 42.98 17.90
N PHE A 25 1.55 43.16 17.53
CA PHE A 25 2.01 43.02 16.16
C PHE A 25 1.84 41.60 15.62
N THR A 26 2.24 40.57 16.39
CA THR A 26 2.08 39.16 15.97
C THR A 26 0.63 38.72 15.96
N LEU A 27 -0.21 39.23 16.87
CA LEU A 27 -1.65 38.97 16.87
C LEU A 27 -2.33 39.54 15.61
N ILE A 28 -2.06 40.80 15.28
CA ILE A 28 -2.60 41.46 14.08
C ILE A 28 -2.10 40.74 12.82
N LEU A 29 -0.82 40.42 12.74
CA LEU A 29 -0.26 39.68 11.60
C LEU A 29 -0.87 38.29 11.47
N GLY A 30 -1.05 37.55 12.57
CA GLY A 30 -1.68 36.24 12.57
C GLY A 30 -3.12 36.28 12.04
N LEU A 31 -3.91 37.28 12.45
CA LEU A 31 -5.28 37.48 11.97
C LEU A 31 -5.32 37.92 10.50
N PHE A 32 -4.45 38.85 10.09
CA PHE A 32 -4.40 39.37 8.72
C PHE A 32 -3.94 38.30 7.71
N SER A 33 -2.89 37.55 8.05
CA SER A 33 -2.35 36.46 7.23
C SER A 33 -3.14 35.16 7.33
N ARG A 34 -4.11 35.06 8.25
CA ARG A 34 -4.83 33.82 8.59
C ARG A 34 -3.91 32.66 8.96
N THR A 35 -2.75 32.96 9.54
CA THR A 35 -1.77 31.94 9.94
C THR A 35 -1.98 31.57 11.40
N LEU A 36 -2.40 30.32 11.64
CA LEU A 36 -2.67 29.82 12.98
C LEU A 36 -1.43 29.87 13.89
N GLY A 37 -0.26 29.45 13.40
CA GLY A 37 0.97 29.43 14.20
C GLY A 37 1.37 30.79 14.79
N MET A 38 1.22 31.88 14.02
CA MET A 38 1.51 33.24 14.51
C MET A 38 0.48 33.71 15.53
N TYR A 39 -0.80 33.38 15.32
CA TYR A 39 -1.84 33.65 16.30
C TYR A 39 -1.54 32.93 17.63
N LEU A 40 -1.15 31.65 17.59
CA LEU A 40 -0.75 30.91 18.79
C LEU A 40 0.47 31.52 19.48
N LEU A 41 1.49 31.93 18.71
CA LEU A 41 2.70 32.55 19.25
C LEU A 41 2.37 33.85 20.02
N SER A 42 1.41 34.65 19.55
CA SER A 42 1.03 35.89 20.23
C SER A 42 0.59 35.64 21.69
N TRP A 43 -0.19 34.59 21.95
CA TRP A 43 -0.61 34.21 23.30
C TRP A 43 0.53 33.72 24.18
N GLN A 44 1.56 33.09 23.58
CA GLN A 44 2.81 32.77 24.27
C GLN A 44 3.58 34.04 24.66
N ILE A 45 3.65 35.02 23.76
CA ILE A 45 4.33 36.31 24.02
C ILE A 45 3.64 37.06 25.16
N LEU A 46 2.29 37.03 25.21
CA LEU A 46 1.53 37.65 26.29
C LEU A 46 1.91 37.08 27.68
N SER A 47 2.29 35.80 27.76
CA SER A 47 2.82 35.25 29.02
C SER A 47 4.12 35.92 29.48
N GLY A 48 5.01 36.25 28.53
CA GLY A 48 6.24 37.01 28.79
C GLY A 48 5.95 38.45 29.21
N VAL A 49 4.92 39.08 28.65
CA VAL A 49 4.45 40.42 29.06
C VAL A 49 4.05 40.40 30.54
N LEU A 50 3.31 39.39 31.00
CA LEU A 50 2.92 39.25 32.40
C LEU A 50 4.15 39.13 33.33
N VAL A 51 5.18 38.37 32.91
CA VAL A 51 6.45 38.27 33.65
C VAL A 51 7.13 39.63 33.75
N TRP A 52 7.18 40.40 32.67
CA TRP A 52 7.78 41.74 32.67
C TRP A 52 7.04 42.73 33.58
N VAL A 53 5.71 42.65 33.71
CA VAL A 53 4.93 43.47 34.65
C VAL A 53 5.40 43.22 36.09
N VAL A 54 5.58 41.96 36.47
CA VAL A 54 6.08 41.59 37.80
C VAL A 54 7.50 42.08 38.02
N LEU A 55 8.37 41.94 37.02
CA LEU A 55 9.76 42.43 37.09
C LEU A 55 9.84 43.95 37.24
N ILE A 56 9.00 44.72 36.52
CA ILE A 56 8.92 46.18 36.69
C ILE A 56 8.54 46.53 38.13
N ALA A 57 7.51 45.89 38.69
CA ALA A 57 7.11 46.12 40.07
C ALA A 57 8.23 45.79 41.06
N GLN A 58 8.93 44.67 40.84
CA GLN A 58 10.04 44.23 41.67
C GLN A 58 11.23 45.21 41.61
N PHE A 59 11.70 45.58 40.41
CA PHE A 59 12.83 46.51 40.27
C PHE A 59 12.48 47.94 40.69
N TYR A 60 11.23 48.37 40.52
CA TYR A 60 10.76 49.66 41.03
C TYR A 60 10.87 49.73 42.56
N GLN A 61 10.36 48.71 43.27
CA GLN A 61 10.48 48.65 44.73
C GLN A 61 11.93 48.49 45.20
N ARG A 62 12.77 47.74 44.47
CA ARG A 62 14.22 47.64 44.76
C ARG A 62 14.92 49.00 44.62
N THR A 63 14.59 49.77 43.59
CA THR A 63 15.18 51.11 43.38
C THR A 63 14.80 52.06 44.52
N LEU A 64 13.53 52.02 44.96
CA LEU A 64 13.06 52.81 46.11
C LEU A 64 13.73 52.37 47.43
N ALA A 65 13.85 51.06 47.66
CA ALA A 65 14.49 50.52 48.85
C ALA A 65 15.99 50.84 48.92
N GLU A 66 16.67 50.94 47.77
CA GLU A 66 18.07 51.37 47.70
C GLU A 66 18.22 52.87 47.92
N GLN A 67 17.33 53.69 47.37
CA GLN A 67 17.28 55.13 47.68
C GLN A 67 17.07 55.36 49.18
N GLU A 68 16.09 54.70 49.80
CA GLU A 68 15.88 54.76 51.25
C GLU A 68 17.12 54.28 52.03
N LYS A 69 17.83 53.25 51.55
CA LYS A 69 19.05 52.76 52.19
C LYS A 69 20.19 53.78 52.10
N LEU A 70 20.33 54.48 50.99
CA LEU A 70 21.31 55.56 50.80
C LEU A 70 20.97 56.77 51.68
N ASP A 71 19.69 57.15 51.75
CA ASP A 71 19.20 58.25 52.58
C ASP A 71 19.39 57.92 54.08
N MET A 72 19.10 56.68 54.51
CA MET A 72 19.41 56.20 55.85
C MET A 72 20.92 56.22 56.14
N GLY A 73 21.75 55.85 55.17
CA GLY A 73 23.21 55.87 55.31
C GLY A 73 23.80 57.29 55.38
N GLN A 74 23.14 58.28 54.78
CA GLN A 74 23.50 59.68 54.91
C GLN A 74 23.01 60.27 56.24
N LEU A 75 21.79 59.93 56.66
CA LEU A 75 21.24 60.33 57.95
C LEU A 75 22.00 59.72 59.14
N SER A 76 22.48 58.47 59.03
CA SER A 76 23.32 57.86 60.06
C SER A 76 24.68 58.55 60.18
N LYS A 77 25.27 58.97 59.04
CA LYS A 77 26.51 59.76 59.02
C LYS A 77 26.30 61.19 59.55
N ALA A 78 25.13 61.77 59.34
CA ALA A 78 24.76 63.07 59.89
C ALA A 78 24.41 63.00 61.39
N ALA A 79 23.86 61.88 61.86
CA ALA A 79 23.57 61.64 63.28
C ALA A 79 24.86 61.50 64.12
N ASP A 80 25.93 60.95 63.55
CA ASP A 80 27.27 60.90 64.16
C ASP A 80 27.90 62.29 64.36
N GLN A 81 27.37 63.34 63.73
CA GLN A 81 27.86 64.73 63.87
C GLN A 81 27.13 65.58 64.92
N GLY A 82 26.42 64.94 65.86
CA GLY A 82 25.97 65.60 67.10
C GLY A 82 24.76 66.52 66.93
N THR A 83 23.56 65.94 66.95
CA THR A 83 22.34 66.71 67.27
C THR A 83 21.50 65.98 68.31
N ILE A 84 21.11 66.71 69.34
CA ILE A 84 20.44 66.29 70.58
C ILE A 84 18.93 66.08 70.32
N PHE A 85 18.56 65.22 69.38
CA PHE A 85 17.15 64.87 69.14
C PHE A 85 16.94 63.37 69.28
N SER A 86 16.33 62.96 70.40
CA SER A 86 15.96 61.59 70.78
C SER A 86 14.75 61.06 70.00
N GLY A 87 14.81 61.13 68.66
CA GLY A 87 13.78 60.58 67.76
C GLY A 87 14.35 59.84 66.53
N THR A 88 15.67 59.66 66.46
CA THR A 88 16.35 59.13 65.26
C THR A 88 15.99 57.67 64.97
N ALA A 89 15.77 56.84 66.00
CA ALA A 89 15.36 55.44 65.84
C ALA A 89 13.93 55.30 65.27
N ASP A 90 12.99 56.13 65.75
CA ASP A 90 11.61 56.15 65.25
C ASP A 90 11.54 56.72 63.82
N ARG A 91 12.38 57.72 63.49
CA ARG A 91 12.55 58.20 62.11
C ARG A 91 13.13 57.14 61.18
N MET A 92 14.13 56.37 61.62
CA MET A 92 14.67 55.24 60.84
C MET A 92 13.62 54.14 60.62
N ALA A 93 12.78 53.84 61.63
CA ALA A 93 11.69 52.88 61.51
C ALA A 93 10.55 53.36 60.59
N MET A 94 10.26 54.67 60.59
CA MET A 94 9.32 55.32 59.67
C MET A 94 9.86 55.45 58.24
N MET A 95 11.18 55.47 58.03
CA MET A 95 11.80 55.54 56.69
C MET A 95 12.08 54.17 56.06
N ALA A 96 11.95 53.05 56.78
CA ALA A 96 12.09 51.69 56.22
C ALA A 96 10.82 51.17 55.52
N VAL A 97 10.02 52.06 54.94
CA VAL A 97 8.71 51.73 54.37
C VAL A 97 8.87 51.00 53.03
N ALA A 98 9.73 51.46 52.12
CA ALA A 98 9.99 50.74 50.87
C ALA A 98 10.71 49.40 51.11
N GLN A 99 11.58 49.28 52.11
CA GLN A 99 12.14 47.97 52.49
C GLN A 99 11.07 46.98 53.00
N LYS A 100 10.11 47.44 53.81
CA LYS A 100 8.96 46.61 54.23
C LYS A 100 8.08 46.24 53.04
N ARG A 101 7.81 47.18 52.13
CA ARG A 101 7.05 46.95 50.89
C ARG A 101 7.75 45.95 49.97
N LEU A 102 9.08 46.02 49.83
CA LEU A 102 9.87 45.07 49.05
C LEU A 102 9.79 43.65 49.64
N LYS A 103 9.95 43.50 50.97
CA LYS A 103 9.78 42.21 51.65
C LYS A 103 8.36 41.65 51.48
N PHE A 104 7.35 42.52 51.55
CA PHE A 104 5.96 42.12 51.28
C PHE A 104 5.77 41.66 49.83
N LEU A 105 6.31 42.39 48.86
CA LEU A 105 6.24 42.05 47.43
C LEU A 105 6.91 40.70 47.17
N GLU A 106 8.12 40.47 47.69
CA GLU A 106 8.84 39.21 47.48
C GLU A 106 8.18 38.02 48.22
N LYS A 107 7.53 38.25 49.37
CA LYS A 107 6.87 37.19 50.13
C LYS A 107 5.51 36.79 49.57
N TRP A 108 4.71 37.75 49.10
CA TRP A 108 3.31 37.52 48.72
C TRP A 108 3.03 37.78 47.24
N VAL A 109 3.45 38.94 46.72
CA VAL A 109 3.09 39.35 45.35
C VAL A 109 3.77 38.46 44.30
N VAL A 110 5.05 38.12 44.49
CA VAL A 110 5.83 37.29 43.55
C VAL A 110 5.30 35.85 43.45
N PRO A 111 4.99 35.13 44.56
CA PRO A 111 4.38 33.80 44.47
C PRO A 111 2.96 33.83 43.91
N VAL A 112 2.14 34.81 44.30
CA VAL A 112 0.76 34.94 43.79
C VAL A 112 0.77 35.23 42.30
N SER A 113 1.66 36.11 41.82
CA SER A 113 1.79 36.39 40.39
C SER A 113 2.29 35.17 39.62
N ALA A 114 3.19 34.35 40.18
CA ALA A 114 3.60 33.09 39.56
C ALA A 114 2.42 32.13 39.36
N ILE A 115 1.54 31.98 40.37
CA ILE A 115 0.33 31.12 40.26
C ILE A 115 -0.63 31.69 39.21
N LEU A 116 -0.82 33.02 39.16
CA LEU A 116 -1.66 33.65 38.14
C LEU A 116 -1.11 33.44 36.72
N ILE A 117 0.19 33.60 36.52
CA ILE A 117 0.86 33.36 35.23
C ILE A 117 0.74 31.88 34.83
N ALA A 118 0.94 30.96 35.78
CA ALA A 118 0.80 29.53 35.55
C ALA A 118 -0.64 29.14 35.15
N THR A 119 -1.64 29.71 35.86
CA THR A 119 -3.05 29.49 35.57
C THR A 119 -3.41 30.03 34.19
N TYR A 120 -2.96 31.23 33.85
CA TYR A 120 -3.11 31.80 32.50
C TYR A 120 -2.50 30.86 31.46
N GLN A 121 -1.28 30.37 31.68
CA GLN A 121 -0.61 29.48 30.75
C GLN A 121 -1.37 28.16 30.54
N ILE A 122 -1.73 27.46 31.61
CA ILE A 122 -2.44 26.18 31.49
C ILE A 122 -3.81 26.36 30.83
N VAL A 123 -4.59 27.35 31.28
CA VAL A 123 -5.95 27.59 30.76
C VAL A 123 -5.92 28.01 29.30
N MET A 124 -5.10 29.01 28.94
CA MET A 124 -4.99 29.44 27.54
C MET A 124 -4.41 28.34 26.65
N GLY A 125 -3.41 27.60 27.12
CA GLY A 125 -2.83 26.49 26.39
C GLY A 125 -3.87 25.41 26.05
N LEU A 126 -4.69 25.00 27.03
CA LEU A 126 -5.78 24.04 26.82
C LEU A 126 -6.87 24.56 25.89
N LEU A 127 -7.29 25.82 26.03
CA LEU A 127 -8.30 26.44 25.17
C LEU A 127 -7.83 26.51 23.71
N LEU A 128 -6.58 26.91 23.48
CA LEU A 128 -6.00 26.98 22.14
C LEU A 128 -5.81 25.58 21.52
N PHE A 129 -5.35 24.62 22.32
CA PHE A 129 -5.14 23.24 21.87
C PHE A 129 -6.47 22.58 21.46
N LYS A 130 -7.49 22.66 22.33
CA LYS A 130 -8.81 22.06 22.05
C LYS A 130 -9.57 22.78 20.94
N GLY A 131 -9.68 24.10 20.99
CA GLY A 131 -10.60 24.86 20.15
C GLY A 131 -10.05 25.35 18.81
N LYS A 132 -8.74 25.22 18.56
CA LYS A 132 -8.11 25.71 17.31
C LYS A 132 -7.17 24.70 16.64
N VAL A 133 -6.48 23.88 17.42
CA VAL A 133 -5.56 22.86 16.88
C VAL A 133 -6.31 21.58 16.52
N LEU A 134 -7.18 21.09 17.40
CA LEU A 134 -8.01 19.89 17.16
C LEU A 134 -9.23 20.18 16.27
N ASP A 135 -9.98 21.25 16.57
CA ASP A 135 -11.08 21.74 15.72
C ASP A 135 -10.56 22.79 14.74
N VAL A 136 -10.00 22.35 13.60
CA VAL A 136 -9.48 23.25 12.56
C VAL A 136 -10.66 24.01 11.93
N SER A 137 -10.97 25.17 12.48
CA SER A 137 -11.98 26.06 11.91
C SER A 137 -11.56 26.48 10.49
N PRO A 138 -12.49 26.49 9.50
CA PRO A 138 -12.20 26.83 8.10
C PRO A 138 -11.66 28.26 7.91
N ALA A 139 -11.68 29.11 8.94
CA ALA A 139 -11.04 30.42 8.91
C ALA A 139 -9.50 30.37 8.79
N TRP A 140 -8.86 29.25 9.15
CA TRP A 140 -7.40 29.10 9.26
C TRP A 140 -6.79 28.12 8.25
N SER A 141 -7.59 27.62 7.30
CA SER A 141 -7.16 26.60 6.33
C SER A 141 -6.39 27.15 5.14
N ASP A 142 -6.47 28.46 4.87
CA ASP A 142 -5.85 29.09 3.70
C ASP A 142 -5.00 30.31 4.11
N PRO A 143 -3.70 30.11 4.41
CA PRO A 143 -2.80 31.17 4.84
C PRO A 143 -2.43 32.09 3.67
N LYS A 144 -2.58 33.40 3.89
CA LYS A 144 -2.29 34.45 2.90
C LYS A 144 -0.98 35.17 3.24
N HIS A 145 -0.30 35.68 2.21
CA HIS A 145 0.93 36.49 2.36
C HIS A 145 2.04 35.80 3.20
N LEU A 146 2.34 34.54 2.87
CA LEU A 146 3.31 33.69 3.58
C LEU A 146 4.72 34.32 3.64
N LEU A 147 5.24 34.84 2.52
CA LEU A 147 6.60 35.42 2.46
C LEU A 147 6.74 36.70 3.30
N LEU A 148 5.76 37.61 3.23
CA LEU A 148 5.76 38.83 4.04
C LEU A 148 5.72 38.47 5.53
N SER A 149 4.88 37.50 5.89
CA SER A 149 4.76 37.00 7.26
C SER A 149 6.07 36.37 7.76
N ALA A 150 6.76 35.61 6.91
CA ALA A 150 8.06 35.01 7.24
C ALA A 150 9.13 36.07 7.54
N VAL A 151 9.25 37.11 6.69
CA VAL A 151 10.22 38.20 6.87
C VAL A 151 9.93 39.01 8.13
N LEU A 152 8.67 39.35 8.37
CA LEU A 152 8.28 40.10 9.58
C LEU A 152 8.50 39.28 10.85
N MET A 153 8.25 37.97 10.81
CA MET A 153 8.51 37.09 11.94
C MET A 153 10.01 36.91 12.20
N ALA A 154 10.84 36.86 11.15
CA ALA A 154 12.29 36.83 11.30
C ALA A 154 12.81 38.11 11.99
N ALA A 155 12.25 39.28 11.66
CA ALA A 155 12.59 40.55 12.31
C ALA A 155 12.21 40.57 13.80
N VAL A 156 10.98 40.16 14.14
CA VAL A 156 10.54 40.05 15.55
C VAL A 156 11.42 39.06 16.32
N SER A 157 11.71 37.91 15.72
CA SER A 157 12.59 36.90 16.30
C SER A 157 13.99 37.44 16.59
N PHE A 158 14.59 38.15 15.63
CA PHE A 158 15.92 38.71 15.77
C PHE A 158 16.01 39.76 16.88
N ILE A 159 15.04 40.68 16.94
CA ILE A 159 15.01 41.71 17.98
C ILE A 159 14.73 41.09 19.36
N ALA A 160 13.82 40.12 19.45
CA ALA A 160 13.58 39.35 20.68
C ALA A 160 14.84 38.61 21.15
N PHE A 161 15.61 38.02 20.23
CA PHE A 161 16.87 37.36 20.52
C PHE A 161 17.92 38.33 21.08
N LEU A 162 18.11 39.49 20.45
CA LEU A 162 19.07 40.50 20.92
C LEU A 162 18.72 40.98 22.34
N PHE A 163 17.45 41.33 22.59
CA PHE A 163 17.02 41.78 23.92
C PHE A 163 17.04 40.65 24.96
N SER A 164 16.72 39.42 24.57
CA SER A 164 16.89 38.24 25.42
C SER A 164 18.33 38.09 25.87
N ARG A 165 19.29 38.18 24.93
CA ARG A 165 20.72 38.03 25.24
C ARG A 165 21.24 39.17 26.10
N TYR A 166 20.76 40.39 25.85
CA TYR A 166 21.08 41.56 26.66
C TYR A 166 20.56 41.43 28.10
N ALA A 167 19.28 41.10 28.30
CA ALA A 167 18.68 40.93 29.62
C ALA A 167 19.33 39.77 30.39
N THR A 168 19.64 38.67 29.71
CA THR A 168 20.28 37.50 30.34
C THR A 168 21.74 37.76 30.68
N GLY A 169 22.49 38.45 29.82
CA GLY A 169 23.84 38.89 30.12
C GLY A 169 23.87 39.80 31.35
N MET A 170 22.89 40.68 31.48
CA MET A 170 22.74 41.54 32.66
C MET A 170 22.40 40.75 33.94
N SER A 171 21.72 39.61 33.82
CA SER A 171 21.36 38.74 34.95
C SER A 171 22.51 37.94 35.56
N ALA A 172 23.72 38.03 35.00
CA ALA A 172 24.92 37.42 35.56
C ALA A 172 25.26 38.01 36.95
N GLU A 173 24.92 39.28 37.19
CA GLU A 173 25.10 39.94 38.48
C GLU A 173 24.00 39.56 39.47
N THR A 174 24.37 39.35 40.74
CA THR A 174 23.46 38.81 41.77
C THR A 174 22.24 39.73 42.03
N GLU A 175 22.41 41.05 41.91
CA GLU A 175 21.31 42.01 42.11
C GLU A 175 20.34 42.09 40.91
N TRP A 176 20.81 41.74 39.72
CA TRP A 176 20.07 41.78 38.45
C TRP A 176 19.54 40.41 38.02
N LYS A 177 19.82 39.36 38.79
CA LYS A 177 19.41 37.98 38.55
C LYS A 177 17.93 37.76 38.18
N PRO A 178 16.93 38.52 38.71
CA PRO A 178 15.53 38.39 38.26
C PRO A 178 15.29 38.64 36.77
N LEU A 179 16.13 39.45 36.10
CA LEU A 179 16.02 39.74 34.66
C LEU A 179 16.12 38.47 33.80
N ARG A 180 16.74 37.41 34.33
CA ARG A 180 16.85 36.12 33.64
C ARG A 180 15.48 35.57 33.25
N ALA A 181 14.48 35.68 34.14
CA ALA A 181 13.15 35.17 33.87
C ALA A 181 12.55 35.83 32.61
N GLY A 182 12.58 37.17 32.53
CA GLY A 182 12.10 37.90 31.36
C GLY A 182 12.93 37.61 30.09
N GLY A 183 14.25 37.50 30.22
CA GLY A 183 15.15 37.14 29.12
C GLY A 183 14.86 35.77 28.53
N SER A 184 14.56 34.77 29.37
CA SER A 184 14.21 33.41 28.95
C SER A 184 12.89 33.35 28.16
N TYR A 185 11.88 34.15 28.53
CA TYR A 185 10.63 34.26 27.75
C TYR A 185 10.83 34.96 26.41
N LEU A 186 11.70 35.99 26.35
CA LEU A 186 12.09 36.60 25.07
C LEU A 186 12.88 35.62 24.19
N LEU A 187 13.69 34.74 24.78
CA LEU A 187 14.39 33.69 24.04
C LEU A 187 13.40 32.69 23.43
N ALA A 188 12.42 32.25 24.21
CA ALA A 188 11.36 31.37 23.72
C ALA A 188 10.61 32.00 22.53
N THR A 189 10.31 33.29 22.65
CA THR A 189 9.69 34.09 21.56
C THR A 189 10.59 34.11 20.33
N ALA A 190 11.90 34.30 20.50
CA ALA A 190 12.84 34.29 19.39
C ALA A 190 12.93 32.92 18.72
N LEU A 191 13.14 31.85 19.47
CA LEU A 191 13.30 30.50 18.92
C LEU A 191 12.04 30.05 18.17
N LEU A 192 10.86 30.23 18.76
CA LEU A 192 9.59 29.89 18.11
C LEU A 192 9.31 30.81 16.92
N GLY A 193 9.64 32.10 17.03
CA GLY A 193 9.53 33.06 15.93
C GLY A 193 10.40 32.69 14.74
N PHE A 194 11.65 32.30 14.98
CA PHE A 194 12.56 31.84 13.93
C PHE A 194 12.08 30.55 13.27
N ALA A 195 11.63 29.58 14.07
CA ALA A 195 11.07 28.33 13.56
C ALA A 195 9.81 28.58 12.72
N LEU A 196 8.94 29.51 13.13
CA LEU A 196 7.78 29.94 12.36
C LEU A 196 8.19 30.66 11.07
N ALA A 197 9.19 31.54 11.11
CA ALA A 197 9.68 32.23 9.92
C ALA A 197 10.18 31.23 8.85
N ILE A 198 10.98 30.23 9.25
CA ILE A 198 11.45 29.16 8.35
C ILE A 198 10.25 28.35 7.84
N SER A 199 9.34 27.96 8.73
CA SER A 199 8.18 27.14 8.35
C SER A 199 7.24 27.86 7.38
N LEU A 200 7.07 29.18 7.52
CA LEU A 200 6.31 30.02 6.60
C LEU A 200 7.01 30.16 5.24
N ALA A 201 8.33 30.30 5.23
CA ALA A 201 9.11 30.32 3.99
C ALA A 201 9.02 28.98 3.25
N LEU A 202 9.08 27.84 3.96
CA LEU A 202 8.95 26.50 3.38
C LEU A 202 7.51 26.20 2.92
N ALA A 203 6.50 26.74 3.61
CA ALA A 203 5.11 26.61 3.20
C ALA A 203 4.83 27.20 1.81
N GLN A 204 5.59 28.23 1.39
CA GLN A 204 5.52 28.78 0.03
C GLN A 204 5.89 27.75 -1.04
N PHE A 205 6.79 26.82 -0.73
CA PHE A 205 7.24 25.74 -1.63
C PHE A 205 6.39 24.47 -1.47
N LYS A 206 5.14 24.58 -1.02
CA LYS A 206 4.21 23.46 -0.75
C LYS A 206 4.69 22.47 0.33
N HIS A 207 5.68 22.85 1.14
CA HIS A 207 6.16 22.05 2.28
C HIS A 207 5.60 22.61 3.60
N ALA A 208 4.34 22.30 3.90
CA ALA A 208 3.62 22.85 5.07
C ALA A 208 3.80 22.05 6.39
N GLN A 209 4.60 20.98 6.37
CA GLN A 209 4.77 20.09 7.52
C GLN A 209 5.32 20.82 8.77
N GLY A 210 6.27 21.75 8.59
CA GLY A 210 6.83 22.51 9.70
C GLY A 210 5.79 23.39 10.42
N LEU A 211 4.88 24.00 9.65
CA LEU A 211 3.81 24.82 10.21
C LEU A 211 2.80 23.95 10.99
N ALA A 212 2.48 22.76 10.48
CA ALA A 212 1.63 21.80 11.17
C ALA A 212 2.24 21.39 12.52
N ILE A 213 3.53 21.06 12.57
CA ILE A 213 4.23 20.70 13.81
C ILE A 213 4.18 21.87 14.81
N LEU A 214 4.47 23.09 14.37
CA LEU A 214 4.49 24.27 15.25
C LEU A 214 3.11 24.59 15.85
N ASN A 215 2.03 24.30 15.13
CA ASN A 215 0.67 24.48 15.65
C ASN A 215 0.40 23.59 16.89
N TYR A 216 1.03 22.42 16.99
CA TYR A 216 0.95 21.57 18.19
C TYR A 216 1.98 21.98 19.25
N VAL A 217 3.21 22.31 18.84
CA VAL A 217 4.32 22.59 19.75
C VAL A 217 4.07 23.86 20.58
N ILE A 218 3.54 24.94 19.99
CA ILE A 218 3.39 26.22 20.70
C ILE A 218 2.44 26.12 21.90
N PRO A 219 1.19 25.60 21.76
CA PRO A 219 0.28 25.50 22.90
C PRO A 219 0.74 24.44 23.90
N LEU A 220 1.38 23.37 23.43
CA LEU A 220 1.97 22.36 24.32
C LEU A 220 3.07 22.97 25.19
N LEU A 221 3.98 23.75 24.60
CA LEU A 221 5.01 24.47 25.35
C LEU A 221 4.39 25.39 26.40
N LEU A 222 3.31 26.09 26.04
CA LEU A 222 2.58 27.00 26.92
C LEU A 222 2.01 26.25 28.14
N ILE A 223 1.43 25.05 27.94
CA ILE A 223 0.97 24.17 29.03
C ILE A 223 2.15 23.67 29.88
N VAL A 224 3.21 23.17 29.25
CA VAL A 224 4.39 22.60 29.93
C VAL A 224 5.07 23.66 30.82
N LEU A 225 5.22 24.89 30.33
CA LEU A 225 5.75 26.00 31.11
C LEU A 225 4.82 26.35 32.27
N GLY A 226 3.51 26.33 32.07
CA GLY A 226 2.54 26.56 33.15
C GLY A 226 2.65 25.51 34.26
N VAL A 227 2.73 24.23 33.89
CA VAL A 227 2.94 23.12 34.84
C VAL A 227 4.28 23.26 35.56
N GLU A 228 5.34 23.66 34.85
CA GLU A 228 6.66 23.91 35.43
C GLU A 228 6.60 25.01 36.50
N ILE A 229 5.88 26.11 36.25
CA ILE A 229 5.74 27.20 37.22
C ILE A 229 4.96 26.73 38.45
N VAL A 230 3.90 25.93 38.29
CA VAL A 230 3.18 25.32 39.43
C VAL A 230 4.12 24.44 40.24
N LEU A 231 4.86 23.55 39.58
CA LEU A 231 5.82 22.67 40.23
C LEU A 231 6.89 23.47 40.98
N ASN A 232 7.46 24.49 40.35
CA ASN A 232 8.45 25.37 40.97
C ASN A 232 7.86 26.13 42.17
N ALA A 233 6.62 26.61 42.07
CA ALA A 233 5.94 27.29 43.18
C ALA A 233 5.71 26.35 44.38
N VAL A 234 5.30 25.11 44.13
CA VAL A 234 5.15 24.08 45.18
C VAL A 234 6.49 23.74 45.81
N LEU A 235 7.53 23.52 44.99
CA LEU A 235 8.88 23.20 45.47
C LEU A 235 9.50 24.35 46.28
N ASP A 236 9.19 25.61 45.95
CA ASP A 236 9.69 26.77 46.69
C ASP A 236 9.11 26.89 48.11
N ILE A 237 7.97 26.23 48.40
CA ILE A 237 7.40 26.14 49.76
C ILE A 237 8.30 25.27 50.66
N TYR A 238 8.85 24.19 50.12
CA TYR A 238 9.70 23.25 50.85
C TYR A 238 11.19 23.65 50.86
N ARG A 239 11.52 24.78 50.24
CA ARG A 239 12.91 25.22 50.04
C ARG A 239 13.42 26.01 51.25
N PRO A 240 14.52 25.59 51.90
CA PRO A 240 15.12 26.33 53.01
C PRO A 240 15.70 27.67 52.53
N ARG A 241 15.36 28.77 53.20
CA ARG A 241 15.80 30.12 52.85
C ARG A 241 17.08 30.49 53.61
N VAL A 242 18.21 30.56 52.91
CA VAL A 242 19.50 30.99 53.46
C VAL A 242 19.63 32.52 53.32
N ALA A 243 19.97 33.21 54.40
CA ALA A 243 20.14 34.66 54.40
C ALA A 243 21.29 35.06 53.45
N GLY A 244 21.03 36.00 52.54
CA GLY A 244 22.02 36.52 51.59
C GLY A 244 22.11 35.80 50.24
N GLN A 245 21.41 34.67 50.04
CA GLN A 245 21.31 34.00 48.74
C GLN A 245 20.02 34.41 48.00
N TYR A 246 20.13 34.66 46.69
CA TYR A 246 18.98 34.97 45.84
C TYR A 246 18.04 33.77 45.71
N SER A 247 16.78 33.92 46.12
CA SER A 247 15.73 32.92 45.85
C SER A 247 15.25 33.05 44.41
N ARG A 248 15.45 32.00 43.60
CA ARG A 248 14.94 31.94 42.22
C ARG A 248 13.41 32.01 42.24
N THR A 249 12.82 32.97 41.54
CA THR A 249 11.36 33.15 41.47
C THR A 249 10.71 31.98 40.74
N ALA A 250 9.48 31.62 41.12
CA ALA A 250 8.77 30.46 40.56
C ALA A 250 8.48 30.59 39.05
N PHE A 251 8.34 31.81 38.53
CA PHE A 251 8.14 32.08 37.10
C PHE A 251 9.43 32.09 36.26
N ASP A 252 10.61 31.88 36.87
CA ASP A 252 11.87 31.69 36.17
C ASP A 252 12.00 30.23 35.69
N SER A 253 11.57 29.97 34.45
CA SER A 253 11.59 28.64 33.83
C SER A 253 13.01 28.08 33.73
N ARG A 254 13.20 26.89 34.27
CA ARG A 254 14.40 26.06 34.13
C ARG A 254 14.51 25.53 32.72
N ILE A 255 13.39 25.11 32.10
CA ILE A 255 13.35 24.61 30.71
C ILE A 255 13.89 25.67 29.76
N LEU A 256 13.40 26.91 29.87
CA LEU A 256 13.88 28.02 29.03
C LEU A 256 15.29 28.47 29.42
N GLY A 257 15.67 28.33 30.70
CA GLY A 257 17.01 28.61 31.19
C GLY A 257 18.10 27.72 30.59
N LEU A 258 17.79 26.46 30.23
CA LEU A 258 18.73 25.52 29.59
C LEU A 258 19.33 26.06 28.29
N PHE A 259 18.56 26.87 27.55
CA PHE A 259 18.98 27.43 26.26
C PHE A 259 19.71 28.79 26.40
N ASN A 260 19.68 29.39 27.59
CA ASN A 260 20.04 30.79 27.78
C ASN A 260 21.33 30.99 28.60
N GLU A 261 21.66 30.07 29.51
CA GLU A 261 22.86 30.17 30.34
C GLU A 261 24.16 29.94 29.53
N PRO A 262 25.17 30.81 29.67
CA PRO A 262 26.49 30.63 29.05
C PRO A 262 27.26 29.52 29.80
N GLY A 263 26.94 28.26 29.48
CA GLY A 263 27.58 27.09 30.07
C GLY A 263 27.18 25.75 29.42
N GLY A 264 26.24 25.75 28.48
CA GLY A 264 25.74 24.52 27.84
C GLY A 264 24.61 23.85 28.64
N ILE A 265 23.75 23.10 27.94
CA ILE A 265 22.53 22.47 28.48
C ILE A 265 22.86 21.57 29.68
N LEU A 266 23.95 20.80 29.58
CA LEU A 266 24.37 19.91 30.66
C LEU A 266 24.71 20.70 31.94
N HIS A 267 25.44 21.84 31.85
CA HIS A 267 25.92 22.60 33.02
C HIS A 267 24.77 23.18 33.84
N THR A 268 23.70 23.57 33.18
CA THR A 268 22.47 24.03 33.85
C THR A 268 21.71 22.88 34.51
N VAL A 269 21.65 21.69 33.89
CA VAL A 269 21.05 20.50 34.51
C VAL A 269 21.82 20.07 35.75
N SER A 270 23.16 20.01 35.66
CA SER A 270 24.00 19.63 36.80
C SER A 270 23.94 20.68 37.92
N HIS A 271 24.05 21.98 37.63
CA HIS A 271 23.86 23.00 38.66
C HIS A 271 22.46 22.96 39.27
N THR A 272 21.44 22.51 38.53
CA THR A 272 20.09 22.33 39.07
C THR A 272 19.99 21.11 39.97
N ILE A 273 20.64 19.99 39.63
CA ILE A 273 20.71 18.80 40.48
C ILE A 273 21.54 19.10 41.74
N ASP A 274 22.69 19.77 41.59
CA ASP A 274 23.54 20.22 42.69
C ASP A 274 22.77 21.14 43.63
N TYR A 275 21.97 22.04 43.07
CA TYR A 275 21.13 22.95 43.82
C TYR A 275 19.92 22.28 44.48
N GLN A 276 19.24 21.37 43.77
CA GLN A 276 18.00 20.72 44.23
C GLN A 276 18.26 19.65 45.28
N PHE A 277 19.40 18.97 45.20
CA PHE A 277 19.73 17.84 46.05
C PHE A 277 20.96 18.06 46.96
N GLY A 278 21.68 19.18 46.81
CA GLY A 278 22.77 19.56 47.71
C GLY A 278 24.09 18.79 47.52
N PHE A 279 24.26 18.01 46.45
CA PHE A 279 25.48 17.25 46.15
C PHE A 279 26.11 17.68 44.81
N GLN A 280 27.43 17.82 44.73
CA GLN A 280 28.14 18.37 43.56
C GLN A 280 28.36 17.33 42.44
N VAL A 281 27.32 16.99 41.67
CA VAL A 281 27.38 16.09 40.51
C VAL A 281 28.26 16.64 39.40
N SER A 282 28.22 17.96 39.19
CA SER A 282 28.98 18.66 38.15
C SER A 282 30.50 18.46 38.24
N GLN A 283 31.01 18.16 39.44
CA GLN A 283 32.45 17.93 39.68
C GLN A 283 32.89 16.49 39.47
N THR A 284 31.96 15.54 39.28
CA THR A 284 32.31 14.15 39.04
C THR A 284 32.99 13.98 37.68
N TRP A 285 34.00 13.11 37.61
CA TRP A 285 34.73 12.80 36.38
C TRP A 285 33.79 12.29 35.26
N PHE A 286 32.73 11.55 35.65
CA PHE A 286 31.72 11.00 34.76
C PHE A 286 31.01 12.09 33.95
N TYR A 287 30.66 13.19 34.62
CA TYR A 287 29.94 14.28 34.00
C TYR A 287 30.80 15.05 32.98
N LYS A 288 32.07 15.33 33.31
CA LYS A 288 33.03 15.95 32.37
C LYS A 288 33.32 15.07 31.16
N LEU A 289 33.35 13.75 31.35
CA LEU A 289 33.48 12.79 30.25
C LEU A 289 32.25 12.83 29.35
N LEU A 290 31.05 12.83 29.94
CA LEU A 290 29.78 12.85 29.20
C LEU A 290 29.63 14.14 28.38
N GLU A 291 29.93 15.30 28.95
CA GLU A 291 29.90 16.59 28.25
C GLU A 291 30.84 16.62 27.04
N LYS A 292 32.08 16.12 27.21
CA LYS A 292 33.08 16.07 26.13
C LYS A 292 32.78 15.00 25.08
N ALA A 293 32.14 13.90 25.47
CA ALA A 293 31.87 12.76 24.59
C ALA A 293 30.53 12.86 23.83
N ILE A 294 29.50 13.49 24.41
CA ILE A 294 28.17 13.58 23.77
C ILE A 294 28.26 14.29 22.41
N PHE A 295 28.93 15.44 22.34
CA PHE A 295 28.98 16.22 21.10
C PHE A 295 29.64 15.44 19.94
N PRO A 296 30.87 14.91 20.06
CA PRO A 296 31.48 14.12 18.98
C PRO A 296 30.70 12.83 18.70
N LEU A 297 30.08 12.20 19.70
CA LEU A 297 29.30 10.98 19.51
C LEU A 297 27.98 11.24 18.76
N VAL A 298 27.28 12.34 19.06
CA VAL A 298 26.09 12.78 18.33
C VAL A 298 26.47 13.21 16.92
N LEU A 299 27.56 13.96 16.74
CA LEU A 299 28.06 14.32 15.42
C LEU A 299 28.42 13.08 14.59
N PHE A 300 29.12 12.12 15.20
CA PHE A 300 29.46 10.84 14.58
C PHE A 300 28.21 10.04 14.21
N ALA A 301 27.22 9.98 15.10
CA ALA A 301 25.93 9.33 14.83
C ALA A 301 25.19 10.00 13.66
N LEU A 302 25.17 11.34 13.60
CA LEU A 302 24.56 12.09 12.49
C LEU A 302 25.31 11.85 11.17
N VAL A 303 26.64 11.80 11.20
CA VAL A 303 27.47 11.49 10.01
C VAL A 303 27.22 10.05 9.55
N ILE A 304 27.14 9.08 10.46
CA ILE A 304 26.79 7.69 10.11
C ILE A 304 25.40 7.65 9.49
N LEU A 305 24.41 8.30 10.11
CA LEU A 305 23.04 8.31 9.62
C LEU A 305 22.96 8.95 8.22
N TYR A 306 23.72 10.02 8.00
CA TYR A 306 23.88 10.63 6.68
C TYR A 306 24.54 9.69 5.67
N LEU A 307 25.62 8.99 6.05
CA LEU A 307 26.32 8.02 5.20
C LEU A 307 25.47 6.77 4.90
N MET A 308 24.60 6.35 5.81
CA MET A 308 23.65 5.27 5.56
C MET A 308 22.68 5.63 4.43
N SER A 309 22.38 6.91 4.22
CA SER A 309 21.56 7.36 3.09
C SER A 309 22.26 7.23 1.73
N SER A 310 23.55 6.88 1.70
CA SER A 310 24.35 6.69 0.47
C SER A 310 24.23 5.29 -0.13
N PHE A 311 23.49 4.37 0.50
CA PHE A 311 23.28 3.02 -0.05
C PHE A 311 21.80 2.76 -0.29
N VAL A 312 21.49 2.09 -1.39
CA VAL A 312 20.15 1.61 -1.70
C VAL A 312 20.20 0.14 -2.07
N VAL A 313 19.25 -0.63 -1.56
CA VAL A 313 19.07 -2.04 -1.89
C VAL A 313 17.81 -2.16 -2.73
N ILE A 314 17.95 -2.72 -3.93
CA ILE A 314 16.84 -2.99 -4.85
C ILE A 314 16.57 -4.49 -4.80
N GLY A 315 15.33 -4.86 -4.45
CA GLY A 315 14.93 -6.24 -4.34
C GLY A 315 14.89 -6.97 -5.69
N PRO A 316 14.83 -8.31 -5.68
CA PRO A 316 14.64 -9.09 -6.90
C PRO A 316 13.31 -8.73 -7.56
N GLY A 317 13.29 -8.58 -8.88
CA GLY A 317 12.09 -8.19 -9.64
C GLY A 317 11.75 -6.70 -9.60
N GLN A 318 12.61 -5.89 -8.99
CA GLN A 318 12.51 -4.44 -8.93
C GLN A 318 13.65 -3.79 -9.71
N ALA A 319 13.37 -2.62 -10.27
CA ALA A 319 14.38 -1.71 -10.80
C ALA A 319 14.18 -0.33 -10.21
N GLY A 320 15.29 0.37 -10.02
CA GLY A 320 15.30 1.72 -9.46
C GLY A 320 15.70 2.73 -10.52
N VAL A 321 15.06 3.90 -10.54
CA VAL A 321 15.58 5.05 -11.29
C VAL A 321 16.16 6.06 -10.30
N VAL A 322 17.40 6.49 -10.55
CA VAL A 322 18.07 7.48 -9.73
C VAL A 322 17.85 8.86 -10.31
N GLU A 323 17.26 9.73 -9.49
CA GLU A 323 17.15 11.14 -9.77
C GLU A 323 18.25 11.92 -9.05
N ARG A 324 18.95 12.77 -9.80
CA ARG A 324 19.87 13.77 -9.26
C ARG A 324 19.25 15.14 -9.43
N TYR A 325 18.95 15.82 -8.33
CA TYR A 325 18.22 17.10 -8.33
C TYR A 325 16.93 17.07 -9.20
N GLY A 326 16.23 15.94 -9.22
CA GLY A 326 15.00 15.73 -10.00
C GLY A 326 15.20 15.33 -11.46
N ILE A 327 16.43 15.11 -11.92
CA ILE A 327 16.71 14.64 -13.29
C ILE A 327 17.10 13.16 -13.24
N ALA A 328 16.44 12.33 -14.06
CA ALA A 328 16.72 10.89 -14.15
C ALA A 328 18.08 10.61 -14.84
N VAL A 329 19.09 10.20 -14.06
CA VAL A 329 20.46 10.02 -14.57
C VAL A 329 20.76 8.56 -14.94
N ARG A 330 20.37 7.61 -14.07
CA ARG A 330 20.78 6.20 -14.20
C ARG A 330 19.68 5.25 -13.76
N ASP A 331 19.63 4.10 -14.43
CA ASP A 331 18.73 3.00 -14.10
C ASP A 331 19.53 1.93 -13.36
N LEU A 332 18.95 1.38 -12.30
CA LEU A 332 19.58 0.42 -11.41
C LEU A 332 18.83 -0.91 -11.47
N ALA A 333 19.54 -1.97 -11.79
CA ALA A 333 19.03 -3.34 -11.70
C ALA A 333 18.96 -3.81 -10.24
N SER A 334 18.36 -4.98 -10.00
CA SER A 334 18.30 -5.60 -8.67
C SER A 334 19.69 -5.78 -8.06
N GLY A 335 19.87 -5.43 -6.79
CA GLY A 335 21.17 -5.45 -6.11
C GLY A 335 21.41 -4.27 -5.16
N LEU A 336 22.60 -4.24 -4.55
CA LEU A 336 23.07 -3.14 -3.71
C LEU A 336 23.82 -2.14 -4.57
N HIS A 337 23.39 -0.87 -4.55
CA HIS A 337 24.00 0.20 -5.34
C HIS A 337 24.40 1.39 -4.47
N PRO A 338 25.60 1.98 -4.70
CA PRO A 338 25.98 3.23 -4.07
C PRO A 338 25.26 4.41 -4.73
N LYS A 339 24.82 5.36 -3.92
CA LYS A 339 24.23 6.64 -4.32
C LYS A 339 24.77 7.79 -3.52
N TYR A 340 24.64 9.00 -4.05
CA TYR A 340 24.92 10.17 -3.24
C TYR A 340 23.88 10.30 -2.11
N PRO A 341 24.31 10.75 -0.93
CA PRO A 341 23.42 10.92 0.20
C PRO A 341 22.31 11.93 -0.13
N TRP A 342 21.17 11.78 0.54
CA TRP A 342 20.07 12.74 0.43
C TRP A 342 20.57 14.12 0.90
N PRO A 343 20.28 15.24 0.19
CA PRO A 343 19.26 15.43 -0.85
C PRO A 343 19.77 15.40 -2.30
N ILE A 344 21.02 14.99 -2.55
CA ILE A 344 21.64 15.07 -3.89
C ILE A 344 21.02 14.04 -4.84
N GLU A 345 20.89 12.78 -4.39
CA GLU A 345 20.28 11.71 -5.16
C GLU A 345 19.13 11.01 -4.40
N THR A 346 18.04 10.81 -5.11
CA THR A 346 16.86 10.04 -4.67
C THR A 346 16.63 8.87 -5.62
N VAL A 347 16.09 7.76 -5.13
CA VAL A 347 15.90 6.54 -5.92
C VAL A 347 14.44 6.13 -5.81
N PHE A 348 13.78 6.01 -6.96
CA PHE A 348 12.42 5.51 -7.05
C PHE A 348 12.46 4.05 -7.49
N VAL A 349 11.99 3.15 -6.62
CA VAL A 349 12.02 1.71 -6.86
C VAL A 349 10.64 1.26 -7.34
N HIS A 350 10.60 0.63 -8.51
CA HIS A 350 9.37 0.12 -9.11
C HIS A 350 9.48 -1.38 -9.42
N PRO A 351 8.39 -2.14 -9.25
CA PRO A 351 8.36 -3.55 -9.59
C PRO A 351 8.23 -3.73 -11.11
N VAL A 352 9.29 -4.23 -11.74
CA VAL A 352 9.40 -4.42 -13.21
C VAL A 352 8.91 -5.80 -13.62
N ASP A 353 9.24 -6.82 -12.81
CA ASP A 353 8.90 -8.22 -13.11
C ASP A 353 7.58 -8.68 -12.47
N ARG A 354 6.91 -7.79 -11.71
CA ARG A 354 5.62 -8.12 -11.10
C ARG A 354 4.51 -7.90 -12.11
N ILE A 355 3.73 -8.94 -12.38
CA ILE A 355 2.51 -8.83 -13.16
C ILE A 355 1.49 -7.98 -12.38
N GLN A 356 1.05 -6.90 -13.00
CA GLN A 356 0.03 -5.99 -12.51
C GLN A 356 -1.28 -6.27 -13.26
N LYS A 357 -2.41 -6.09 -12.58
CA LYS A 357 -3.74 -6.24 -13.15
C LYS A 357 -4.40 -4.87 -13.25
N ILE A 358 -4.85 -4.52 -14.45
CA ILE A 358 -5.87 -3.52 -14.67
C ILE A 358 -7.12 -4.22 -15.17
N THR A 359 -8.28 -3.67 -14.85
CA THR A 359 -9.53 -4.24 -15.31
C THR A 359 -10.33 -3.20 -16.06
N ILE A 360 -10.91 -3.61 -17.18
CA ILE A 360 -11.65 -2.75 -18.10
C ILE A 360 -13.04 -3.35 -18.25
N GLY A 361 -14.05 -2.49 -18.29
CA GLY A 361 -15.46 -2.88 -18.47
C GLY A 361 -16.28 -2.92 -17.18
N TYR A 362 -15.64 -2.78 -16.01
CA TYR A 362 -16.34 -2.61 -14.73
C TYR A 362 -15.48 -1.84 -13.71
N ALA A 363 -16.12 -1.27 -12.70
CA ALA A 363 -15.48 -0.62 -11.55
C ALA A 363 -16.10 -1.09 -10.23
N GLY A 364 -15.31 -1.00 -9.15
CA GLY A 364 -15.76 -1.33 -7.80
C GLY A 364 -15.44 -2.76 -7.34
N LYS A 365 -16.01 -3.15 -6.19
CA LYS A 365 -15.83 -4.49 -5.63
C LYS A 365 -16.71 -5.51 -6.38
N GLN A 366 -16.22 -6.74 -6.41
CA GLN A 366 -17.02 -7.87 -6.89
C GLN A 366 -18.13 -8.16 -5.87
N THR A 367 -19.38 -8.23 -6.33
CA THR A 367 -20.56 -8.34 -5.47
C THR A 367 -20.74 -9.75 -4.90
N ASP A 368 -20.30 -10.79 -5.62
CA ASP A 368 -20.33 -12.19 -5.16
C ASP A 368 -19.25 -13.07 -5.86
N GLU A 369 -18.65 -14.02 -5.15
CA GLU A 369 -17.61 -14.94 -5.67
C GLU A 369 -18.19 -16.16 -6.39
N LYS A 370 -19.51 -16.40 -6.28
CA LYS A 370 -20.15 -17.59 -6.85
C LYS A 370 -20.85 -17.29 -8.18
N ALA A 371 -20.51 -18.12 -9.17
CA ALA A 371 -21.13 -18.30 -10.49
C ALA A 371 -21.51 -17.02 -11.27
N PHE A 372 -20.80 -16.78 -12.39
CA PHE A 372 -21.11 -15.72 -13.35
C PHE A 372 -22.41 -16.03 -14.13
N LEU A 373 -23.57 -15.77 -13.52
CA LEU A 373 -24.88 -15.85 -14.17
C LEU A 373 -25.21 -14.53 -14.86
N TRP A 374 -25.71 -14.56 -16.11
CA TRP A 374 -26.01 -13.34 -16.90
C TRP A 374 -27.07 -12.43 -16.24
N GLY A 375 -28.04 -13.02 -15.52
CA GLY A 375 -29.13 -12.27 -14.88
C GLY A 375 -28.77 -11.52 -13.60
N VAL A 376 -27.49 -11.50 -13.18
CA VAL A 376 -27.03 -10.85 -11.95
C VAL A 376 -25.84 -9.95 -12.25
N LYS A 377 -25.82 -8.75 -11.67
CA LYS A 377 -24.65 -7.84 -11.74
C LYS A 377 -23.48 -8.45 -10.97
N HIS A 378 -22.33 -8.62 -11.61
CA HIS A 378 -21.13 -9.19 -10.99
C HIS A 378 -20.29 -8.12 -10.28
N TYR A 379 -20.45 -6.86 -10.66
CA TYR A 379 -19.71 -5.71 -10.10
C TYR A 379 -20.61 -4.52 -9.75
N GLU A 380 -20.11 -3.59 -8.94
CA GLU A 380 -20.82 -2.36 -8.53
C GLU A 380 -21.19 -1.47 -9.73
N GLU A 381 -20.25 -1.30 -10.68
CA GLU A 381 -20.46 -0.58 -11.93
C GLU A 381 -19.99 -1.43 -13.11
N GLU A 382 -20.85 -1.66 -14.11
CA GLU A 382 -20.51 -2.36 -15.36
C GLU A 382 -20.77 -1.43 -16.55
N TYR A 383 -19.80 -1.33 -17.45
CA TYR A 383 -19.86 -0.42 -18.58
C TYR A 383 -20.45 -1.11 -19.82
N ASN A 384 -21.43 -0.44 -20.42
CA ASN A 384 -22.08 -0.90 -21.64
C ASN A 384 -21.17 -0.67 -22.85
N LEU A 385 -20.92 -1.74 -23.61
CA LEU A 385 -20.21 -1.70 -24.88
C LEU A 385 -21.23 -1.81 -26.03
N LEU A 386 -21.11 -0.90 -26.99
CA LEU A 386 -21.88 -0.94 -28.22
C LEU A 386 -21.20 -1.86 -29.24
N VAL A 387 -22.00 -2.72 -29.87
CA VAL A 387 -21.53 -3.67 -30.86
C VAL A 387 -22.50 -3.69 -32.04
N ALA A 388 -21.95 -3.78 -33.25
CA ALA A 388 -22.75 -3.83 -34.46
C ALA A 388 -23.48 -5.18 -34.60
N VAL A 389 -24.71 -5.12 -35.12
CA VAL A 389 -25.49 -6.30 -35.53
C VAL A 389 -25.45 -6.37 -37.04
N GLN A 390 -25.18 -7.56 -37.60
CA GLN A 390 -25.13 -7.73 -39.05
C GLN A 390 -26.54 -8.09 -39.53
N THR A 391 -27.23 -7.14 -40.16
CA THR A 391 -28.48 -7.42 -40.87
C THR A 391 -28.21 -7.77 -42.32
N ASP A 392 -28.74 -8.90 -42.78
CA ASP A 392 -28.74 -9.32 -44.20
C ASP A 392 -29.65 -8.44 -45.09
N SER A 393 -30.37 -7.48 -44.50
CA SER A 393 -31.18 -6.54 -45.27
C SER A 393 -30.30 -5.55 -46.01
N SER A 394 -30.18 -5.76 -47.32
CA SER A 394 -29.71 -4.83 -48.35
C SER A 394 -30.66 -3.64 -48.52
N ASP A 395 -31.06 -3.00 -47.42
CA ASP A 395 -31.88 -1.79 -47.45
C ASP A 395 -30.95 -0.62 -47.16
N ASP A 396 -30.47 0.02 -48.23
CA ASP A 396 -29.59 1.21 -48.26
C ASP A 396 -30.37 2.49 -47.82
N GLY A 397 -31.38 2.30 -46.97
CA GLY A 397 -32.22 3.35 -46.43
C GLY A 397 -31.52 4.08 -45.29
N ASP A 398 -31.88 5.36 -45.11
CA ASP A 398 -31.45 6.29 -44.04
C ASP A 398 -31.91 5.85 -42.62
N GLY A 399 -32.02 4.54 -42.38
CA GLY A 399 -32.43 3.91 -41.13
C GLY A 399 -31.26 3.72 -40.18
N ALA A 400 -31.53 3.79 -38.88
CA ALA A 400 -30.53 3.59 -37.85
C ALA A 400 -29.90 2.20 -37.96
N VAL A 401 -28.57 2.14 -38.05
CA VAL A 401 -27.81 0.87 -38.01
C VAL A 401 -28.18 0.13 -36.72
N PRO A 402 -28.64 -1.13 -36.79
CA PRO A 402 -29.01 -1.88 -35.59
C PRO A 402 -27.76 -2.11 -34.72
N VAL A 403 -27.84 -1.72 -33.46
CA VAL A 403 -26.78 -1.85 -32.47
C VAL A 403 -27.26 -2.71 -31.30
N SER A 404 -26.35 -3.53 -30.78
CA SER A 404 -26.54 -4.34 -29.59
C SER A 404 -25.66 -3.80 -28.46
N ILE A 405 -26.10 -4.02 -27.23
CA ILE A 405 -25.36 -3.66 -26.02
C ILE A 405 -24.89 -4.93 -25.33
N VAL A 406 -23.60 -5.00 -25.02
CA VAL A 406 -23.02 -6.07 -24.21
C VAL A 406 -22.14 -5.50 -23.12
N GLN A 407 -22.00 -6.25 -22.04
CA GLN A 407 -21.07 -5.97 -20.96
C GLN A 407 -19.96 -7.03 -21.03
N ALA A 408 -18.72 -6.62 -20.82
CA ALA A 408 -17.58 -7.52 -20.88
C ALA A 408 -16.58 -7.19 -19.78
N SER A 409 -16.18 -8.22 -19.03
CA SER A 409 -15.14 -8.14 -18.01
C SER A 409 -13.79 -8.47 -18.63
N VAL A 410 -12.94 -7.46 -18.84
CA VAL A 410 -11.65 -7.63 -19.51
C VAL A 410 -10.49 -7.40 -18.54
N PRO A 411 -10.02 -8.44 -17.83
CA PRO A 411 -8.77 -8.35 -17.08
C PRO A 411 -7.57 -8.26 -18.03
N VAL A 412 -6.78 -7.19 -17.87
CA VAL A 412 -5.51 -6.99 -18.58
C VAL A 412 -4.37 -7.11 -17.59
N LEU A 413 -3.53 -8.12 -17.81
CA LEU A 413 -2.32 -8.36 -17.07
C LEU A 413 -1.15 -7.78 -17.84
N TYR A 414 -0.42 -6.87 -17.19
CA TYR A 414 0.72 -6.19 -17.78
C TYR A 414 1.92 -6.20 -16.84
N ARG A 415 3.11 -6.02 -17.38
CA ARG A 415 4.34 -5.77 -16.62
C ARG A 415 5.03 -4.53 -17.16
N ILE A 416 5.77 -3.84 -16.30
CA ILE A 416 6.54 -2.67 -16.69
C ILE A 416 7.82 -3.20 -17.33
N SER A 417 8.05 -2.97 -18.62
CA SER A 417 9.29 -3.42 -19.29
C SER A 417 10.39 -2.36 -19.18
N ASP A 418 10.02 -1.08 -19.24
CA ASP A 418 10.93 0.06 -19.14
C ASP A 418 10.38 1.08 -18.13
N VAL A 419 11.02 1.14 -16.96
CA VAL A 419 10.60 1.99 -15.85
C VAL A 419 10.75 3.48 -16.17
N ARG A 420 11.78 3.85 -16.95
CA ARG A 420 12.05 5.24 -17.28
C ARG A 420 10.92 5.80 -18.15
N LYS A 421 10.55 5.06 -19.19
CA LYS A 421 9.41 5.42 -20.05
C LYS A 421 8.11 5.48 -19.27
N TYR A 422 7.89 4.52 -18.38
CA TYR A 422 6.68 4.45 -17.57
C TYR A 422 6.53 5.59 -16.57
N ILE A 423 7.61 6.18 -16.07
CA ILE A 423 7.53 7.26 -15.06
C ILE A 423 7.60 8.65 -15.69
N TYR A 424 8.47 8.85 -16.68
CA TYR A 424 8.82 10.21 -17.11
C TYR A 424 8.11 10.66 -18.39
N ASN A 425 7.68 9.74 -19.26
CA ASN A 425 7.04 10.15 -20.51
C ASN A 425 5.62 10.69 -20.29
N HIS A 426 4.93 10.22 -19.24
CA HIS A 426 3.55 10.59 -18.95
C HIS A 426 3.36 10.90 -17.47
N LYS A 427 2.48 11.87 -17.19
CA LYS A 427 2.11 12.25 -15.81
C LYS A 427 1.41 11.11 -15.06
N ASP A 428 0.57 10.35 -15.74
CA ASP A 428 -0.14 9.18 -15.20
C ASP A 428 -0.20 8.05 -16.23
N SER A 429 0.82 7.22 -16.23
CA SER A 429 0.94 6.10 -17.17
C SER A 429 -0.10 5.01 -16.94
N ARG A 430 -0.60 4.84 -15.71
CA ARG A 430 -1.63 3.85 -15.39
C ARG A 430 -2.97 4.26 -15.99
N GLN A 431 -3.37 5.52 -15.78
CA GLN A 431 -4.61 6.05 -16.36
C GLN A 431 -4.56 6.08 -17.89
N LEU A 432 -3.40 6.40 -18.47
CA LEU A 432 -3.23 6.37 -19.92
C LEU A 432 -3.36 4.94 -20.48
N LEU A 433 -2.75 3.95 -19.82
CA LEU A 433 -2.91 2.54 -20.21
C LEU A 433 -4.38 2.12 -20.16
N GLU A 434 -5.10 2.51 -19.10
CA GLU A 434 -6.54 2.27 -18.97
C GLU A 434 -7.32 2.86 -20.14
N ALA A 435 -7.08 4.13 -20.47
CA ALA A 435 -7.73 4.83 -21.57
C ALA A 435 -7.44 4.18 -22.94
N ILE A 436 -6.20 3.74 -23.18
CA ILE A 436 -5.83 3.00 -24.39
C ILE A 436 -6.62 1.69 -24.47
N CYS A 437 -6.70 0.95 -23.37
CA CYS A 437 -7.40 -0.32 -23.36
C CYS A 437 -8.91 -0.15 -23.61
N TYR A 438 -9.56 0.82 -22.95
CA TYR A 438 -10.97 1.15 -23.22
C TYR A 438 -11.18 1.53 -24.69
N ARG A 439 -10.31 2.38 -25.25
CA ARG A 439 -10.43 2.82 -26.63
C ARG A 439 -10.34 1.65 -27.62
N GLU A 440 -9.35 0.77 -27.46
CA GLU A 440 -9.20 -0.39 -28.35
C GLU A 440 -10.31 -1.41 -28.15
N LEU A 441 -10.76 -1.63 -26.90
CA LEU A 441 -11.90 -2.50 -26.60
C LEU A 441 -13.17 -1.99 -27.29
N THR A 442 -13.50 -0.71 -27.16
CA THR A 442 -14.67 -0.11 -27.81
C THR A 442 -14.58 -0.19 -29.32
N ARG A 443 -13.41 0.10 -29.92
CA ARG A 443 -13.23 -0.03 -31.38
C ARG A 443 -13.41 -1.46 -31.87
N TYR A 444 -12.89 -2.41 -31.12
CA TYR A 444 -13.02 -3.82 -31.46
C TYR A 444 -14.47 -4.28 -31.32
N ALA A 445 -15.14 -3.90 -30.22
CA ALA A 445 -16.54 -4.20 -29.94
C ALA A 445 -17.45 -3.73 -31.09
N VAL A 446 -17.26 -2.51 -31.60
CA VAL A 446 -18.03 -2.00 -32.75
C VAL A 446 -17.87 -2.86 -34.00
N SER A 447 -16.71 -3.47 -34.21
CA SER A 447 -16.43 -4.33 -35.38
C SER A 447 -16.75 -5.81 -35.19
N ALA A 448 -17.11 -6.22 -33.98
CA ALA A 448 -17.24 -7.63 -33.62
C ALA A 448 -18.68 -8.14 -33.77
N LYS A 449 -18.82 -9.46 -33.96
CA LYS A 449 -20.13 -10.12 -34.09
C LYS A 449 -20.58 -10.68 -32.73
N ILE A 450 -21.85 -10.49 -32.38
CA ILE A 450 -22.44 -11.02 -31.13
C ILE A 450 -23.27 -12.27 -31.36
N GLU A 451 -23.83 -12.45 -32.55
CA GLU A 451 -24.88 -13.44 -32.81
C GLU A 451 -24.45 -14.87 -32.50
N THR A 452 -25.43 -15.69 -32.13
CA THR A 452 -25.28 -17.11 -31.82
C THR A 452 -25.20 -17.90 -33.12
N ASP A 453 -24.17 -18.72 -33.26
CA ASP A 453 -23.81 -19.48 -34.48
C ASP A 453 -25.02 -20.08 -35.20
N ASP A 454 -25.25 -19.64 -36.44
CA ASP A 454 -25.83 -20.48 -37.48
C ASP A 454 -24.68 -21.06 -38.31
N THR A 455 -24.60 -22.38 -38.37
CA THR A 455 -23.47 -23.16 -38.89
C THR A 455 -23.13 -22.86 -40.36
N GLU A 456 -24.01 -22.18 -41.08
CA GLU A 456 -23.90 -21.87 -42.51
C GLU A 456 -23.03 -20.63 -42.81
N SER A 457 -22.80 -19.73 -41.84
CA SER A 457 -22.07 -18.47 -42.05
C SER A 457 -20.85 -18.32 -41.13
N GLY A 458 -19.84 -19.19 -41.31
CA GLY A 458 -18.49 -18.97 -40.75
C GLY A 458 -18.44 -18.87 -39.22
N GLY A 459 -18.80 -19.96 -38.53
CA GLY A 459 -18.97 -20.05 -37.08
C GLY A 459 -17.70 -19.96 -36.21
N GLN A 460 -16.86 -18.95 -36.42
CA GLN A 460 -15.62 -18.77 -35.65
C GLN A 460 -15.46 -17.38 -35.00
N GLN A 461 -16.47 -16.51 -35.05
CA GLN A 461 -16.27 -15.08 -34.74
C GLN A 461 -17.19 -14.47 -33.67
N SER A 462 -18.15 -15.21 -33.11
CA SER A 462 -19.04 -14.65 -32.08
C SER A 462 -18.32 -14.39 -30.75
N LEU A 463 -18.52 -13.19 -30.18
CA LEU A 463 -17.99 -12.80 -28.87
C LEU A 463 -18.70 -13.49 -27.69
N LEU A 464 -19.89 -14.07 -27.90
CA LEU A 464 -20.59 -14.83 -26.86
C LEU A 464 -20.13 -16.30 -26.80
N GLY A 465 -19.53 -16.82 -27.88
CA GLY A 465 -19.10 -18.21 -28.02
C GLY A 465 -17.59 -18.38 -28.23
N ALA A 466 -17.23 -19.16 -29.26
CA ALA A 466 -15.86 -19.58 -29.53
C ALA A 466 -14.90 -18.45 -29.98
N GLY A 467 -15.43 -17.31 -30.44
CA GLY A 467 -14.63 -16.18 -30.94
C GLY A 467 -13.85 -15.42 -29.86
N ARG A 468 -14.12 -15.65 -28.57
CA ARG A 468 -13.50 -14.92 -27.44
C ARG A 468 -11.97 -15.04 -27.39
N MET A 469 -11.42 -16.21 -27.73
CA MET A 469 -9.96 -16.42 -27.71
C MET A 469 -9.26 -15.65 -28.83
N ALA A 470 -9.83 -15.69 -30.04
CA ALA A 470 -9.32 -14.93 -31.18
C ALA A 470 -9.42 -13.43 -30.93
N ALA A 471 -10.56 -12.97 -30.37
CA ALA A 471 -10.77 -11.59 -29.94
C ALA A 471 -9.73 -11.13 -28.92
N ALA A 472 -9.46 -11.95 -27.90
CA ALA A 472 -8.48 -11.63 -26.88
C ALA A 472 -7.05 -11.49 -27.44
N SER A 473 -6.67 -12.37 -28.37
CA SER A 473 -5.36 -12.32 -29.03
C SER A 473 -5.19 -11.06 -29.90
N GLU A 474 -6.21 -10.73 -30.69
CA GLU A 474 -6.19 -9.54 -31.54
C GLU A 474 -6.23 -8.24 -30.72
N LEU A 475 -7.05 -8.18 -29.66
CA LEU A 475 -7.07 -7.06 -28.73
C LEU A 475 -5.73 -6.88 -28.01
N LYS A 476 -5.11 -7.96 -27.54
CA LYS A 476 -3.77 -7.93 -26.95
C LYS A 476 -2.76 -7.29 -27.91
N ARG A 477 -2.77 -7.71 -29.18
CA ARG A 477 -1.89 -7.17 -30.22
C ARG A 477 -2.14 -5.67 -30.46
N ARG A 478 -3.40 -5.26 -30.65
CA ARG A 478 -3.78 -3.85 -30.87
C ARG A 478 -3.41 -2.94 -29.71
N ILE A 479 -3.67 -3.40 -28.47
CA ILE A 479 -3.31 -2.66 -27.27
C ILE A 479 -1.79 -2.55 -27.15
N GLN A 480 -1.04 -3.63 -27.39
CA GLN A 480 0.43 -3.57 -27.39
C GLN A 480 0.95 -2.56 -28.43
N ASP A 481 0.39 -2.58 -29.65
CA ASP A 481 0.76 -1.62 -30.70
C ASP A 481 0.42 -0.17 -30.33
N ALA A 482 -0.70 0.05 -29.61
CA ALA A 482 -1.09 1.38 -29.12
C ALA A 482 -0.21 1.86 -27.96
N VAL A 483 0.13 0.96 -27.02
CA VAL A 483 1.04 1.21 -25.90
C VAL A 483 2.46 1.53 -26.39
N ASN A 484 2.94 0.79 -27.40
CA ASN A 484 4.24 1.04 -28.04
C ASN A 484 4.26 2.40 -28.74
N ARG A 485 3.19 2.76 -29.47
CA ARG A 485 3.07 4.07 -30.13
C ARG A 485 3.03 5.23 -29.14
N ALA A 486 2.44 5.02 -27.98
CA ALA A 486 2.42 6.00 -26.90
C ALA A 486 3.71 5.98 -26.05
N ASP A 487 4.66 5.07 -26.30
CA ASP A 487 5.93 4.96 -25.58
C ASP A 487 5.78 4.86 -24.05
N LEU A 488 4.83 4.06 -23.56
CA LEU A 488 4.61 3.87 -22.11
C LEU A 488 5.64 2.94 -21.43
N GLY A 489 6.36 2.10 -22.20
CA GLY A 489 7.29 1.12 -21.61
C GLY A 489 6.59 -0.03 -20.86
N VAL A 490 5.42 -0.46 -21.33
CA VAL A 490 4.63 -1.55 -20.75
C VAL A 490 4.47 -2.70 -21.74
N GLU A 491 4.56 -3.92 -21.23
CA GLU A 491 4.28 -5.15 -21.97
C GLU A 491 2.98 -5.79 -21.46
N ILE A 492 2.06 -6.06 -22.39
CA ILE A 492 0.83 -6.79 -22.10
C ILE A 492 1.14 -8.28 -22.10
N VAL A 493 1.04 -8.91 -20.94
CA VAL A 493 1.29 -10.34 -20.76
C VAL A 493 0.08 -11.15 -21.21
N LEU A 494 -1.11 -10.77 -20.73
CA LEU A 494 -2.36 -11.47 -21.01
C LEU A 494 -3.51 -10.48 -21.04
N LEU A 495 -4.43 -10.69 -21.98
CA LEU A 495 -5.74 -10.07 -21.97
C LEU A 495 -6.76 -11.20 -21.94
N GLY A 496 -7.61 -11.24 -20.91
CA GLY A 496 -8.71 -12.17 -20.83
C GLY A 496 -10.00 -11.48 -21.21
N LEU A 497 -10.78 -12.05 -22.12
CA LEU A 497 -12.16 -11.61 -22.38
C LEU A 497 -13.09 -12.54 -21.59
N GLN A 498 -13.43 -12.15 -20.37
CA GLN A 498 -14.24 -12.95 -19.44
C GLN A 498 -15.64 -12.35 -19.31
N GLY A 499 -16.65 -13.19 -19.11
CA GLY A 499 -18.00 -12.71 -18.80
C GLY A 499 -18.55 -11.71 -19.82
N VAL A 500 -18.57 -12.07 -21.12
CA VAL A 500 -19.32 -11.29 -22.11
C VAL A 500 -20.78 -11.70 -22.01
N HIS A 501 -21.64 -10.79 -21.58
CA HIS A 501 -23.07 -11.05 -21.43
C HIS A 501 -23.88 -9.81 -21.82
N PRO A 502 -25.14 -10.00 -22.24
CA PRO A 502 -26.08 -8.89 -22.35
C PRO A 502 -26.38 -8.29 -20.96
N PRO A 503 -26.86 -7.04 -20.90
CA PRO A 503 -27.36 -6.46 -19.66
C PRO A 503 -28.43 -7.37 -18.99
N PRO A 504 -28.51 -7.38 -17.65
CA PRO A 504 -29.44 -8.24 -16.91
C PRO A 504 -30.92 -7.98 -17.30
N GLU A 505 -31.23 -6.78 -17.77
CA GLU A 505 -32.57 -6.35 -18.20
C GLU A 505 -33.10 -7.11 -19.42
N VAL A 506 -32.21 -7.57 -20.30
CA VAL A 506 -32.57 -8.25 -21.57
C VAL A 506 -32.04 -9.68 -21.64
N THR A 507 -31.55 -10.21 -20.52
CA THR A 507 -30.93 -11.55 -20.48
C THR A 507 -31.92 -12.64 -20.89
N LYS A 508 -33.19 -12.54 -20.46
CA LYS A 508 -34.22 -13.55 -20.75
C LYS A 508 -34.49 -13.65 -22.25
N GLU A 509 -34.57 -12.51 -22.94
CA GLU A 509 -34.79 -12.44 -24.38
C GLU A 509 -33.61 -13.06 -25.16
N TYR A 510 -32.37 -12.84 -24.71
CA TYR A 510 -31.20 -13.51 -25.29
C TYR A 510 -31.19 -15.02 -25.01
N GLU A 511 -31.58 -15.45 -23.81
CA GLU A 511 -31.72 -16.87 -23.48
C GLU A 511 -32.78 -17.56 -24.35
N GLU A 512 -33.89 -16.89 -24.65
CA GLU A 512 -34.94 -17.39 -25.55
C GLU A 512 -34.40 -17.58 -26.99
N VAL A 513 -33.60 -16.64 -27.51
CA VAL A 513 -32.95 -16.79 -28.83
C VAL A 513 -31.97 -17.96 -28.84
N ILE A 514 -31.13 -18.08 -27.80
CA ILE A 514 -30.18 -19.20 -27.68
C ILE A 514 -30.95 -20.53 -27.60
N ALA A 515 -32.02 -20.58 -26.81
CA ALA A 515 -32.86 -21.76 -26.68
C ALA A 515 -33.48 -22.15 -28.03
N ALA A 516 -33.99 -21.18 -28.79
CA ALA A 516 -34.54 -21.43 -30.13
C ALA A 516 -33.49 -21.95 -31.12
N VAL A 517 -32.27 -21.40 -31.12
CA VAL A 517 -31.15 -21.89 -31.95
C VAL A 517 -30.74 -23.33 -31.55
N GLN A 518 -30.65 -23.60 -30.24
CA GLN A 518 -30.38 -24.95 -29.73
C GLN A 518 -31.50 -25.94 -30.07
N GLU A 519 -32.76 -25.51 -30.00
CA GLU A 519 -33.93 -26.33 -30.38
C GLU A 519 -33.94 -26.62 -31.88
N LYS A 520 -33.67 -25.63 -32.73
CA LYS A 520 -33.45 -25.81 -34.17
C LYS A 520 -32.36 -26.86 -34.42
N GLN A 521 -31.21 -26.72 -33.78
CA GLN A 521 -30.09 -27.65 -33.97
C GLN A 521 -30.39 -29.05 -33.44
N THR A 522 -31.06 -29.15 -32.30
CA THR A 522 -31.52 -30.43 -31.74
C THR A 522 -32.51 -31.10 -32.67
N THR A 523 -33.45 -30.35 -33.24
CA THR A 523 -34.42 -30.86 -34.22
C THR A 523 -33.73 -31.38 -35.47
N VAL A 524 -32.76 -30.64 -36.01
CA VAL A 524 -31.96 -31.08 -37.16
C VAL A 524 -31.16 -32.33 -36.83
N LEU A 525 -30.46 -32.37 -35.68
CA LEU A 525 -29.67 -33.53 -35.27
C LEU A 525 -30.54 -34.76 -35.02
N ASN A 526 -31.73 -34.59 -34.43
CA ASN A 526 -32.69 -35.67 -34.24
C ASN A 526 -33.22 -36.17 -35.58
N ALA A 527 -33.51 -35.29 -36.54
CA ALA A 527 -33.92 -35.67 -37.89
C ALA A 527 -32.79 -36.43 -38.62
N LEU A 528 -31.54 -36.00 -38.49
CA LEU A 528 -30.38 -36.71 -39.03
C LEU A 528 -30.14 -38.05 -38.34
N ALA A 529 -30.31 -38.12 -37.02
CA ALA A 529 -30.19 -39.36 -36.26
C ALA A 529 -31.26 -40.37 -36.69
N GLU A 530 -32.52 -39.93 -36.84
CA GLU A 530 -33.62 -40.78 -37.31
C GLU A 530 -33.39 -41.22 -38.77
N LYS A 531 -32.97 -40.31 -39.66
CA LYS A 531 -32.55 -40.66 -41.03
C LYS A 531 -31.50 -41.77 -41.00
N ASN A 532 -30.43 -41.58 -40.22
CA ASN A 532 -29.32 -42.54 -40.13
C ASN A 532 -29.77 -43.88 -39.53
N LYS A 533 -30.64 -43.85 -38.52
CA LYS A 533 -31.22 -45.04 -37.90
C LYS A 533 -32.03 -45.85 -38.93
N ILE A 534 -32.92 -45.21 -39.67
CA ILE A 534 -33.70 -45.84 -40.75
C ILE A 534 -32.76 -46.41 -41.82
N MET A 535 -31.71 -45.69 -42.21
CA MET A 535 -30.71 -46.19 -43.17
C MET A 535 -29.98 -47.44 -42.65
N ILE A 536 -29.59 -47.47 -41.38
CA ILE A 536 -28.94 -48.64 -40.78
C ILE A 536 -29.92 -49.82 -40.68
N GLU A 537 -31.17 -49.58 -40.28
CA GLU A 537 -32.20 -50.62 -40.22
C GLU A 537 -32.49 -51.23 -41.61
N LEU A 538 -32.49 -50.42 -42.66
CA LEU A 538 -32.78 -50.87 -44.03
C LEU A 538 -31.60 -51.58 -44.71
N GLY A 539 -30.35 -51.16 -44.48
CA GLY A 539 -29.21 -51.66 -45.25
C GLY A 539 -27.93 -51.93 -44.47
N GLY A 540 -27.96 -51.92 -43.13
CA GLY A 540 -26.83 -52.24 -42.25
C GLY A 540 -25.72 -51.18 -42.19
N SER A 541 -25.58 -50.33 -43.22
CA SER A 541 -24.59 -49.25 -43.32
C SER A 541 -25.17 -48.02 -44.02
N ILE A 542 -24.93 -46.84 -43.46
CA ILE A 542 -25.35 -45.54 -44.03
C ILE A 542 -24.76 -45.37 -45.44
N ALA A 543 -23.49 -45.71 -45.62
CA ALA A 543 -22.79 -45.53 -46.90
C ALA A 543 -23.35 -46.42 -48.02
N GLU A 544 -23.75 -47.66 -47.69
CA GLU A 544 -24.32 -48.60 -48.67
C GLU A 544 -25.72 -48.16 -49.11
N VAL A 545 -26.54 -47.65 -48.18
CA VAL A 545 -27.88 -47.14 -48.48
C VAL A 545 -27.84 -45.82 -49.26
N ASP A 546 -26.93 -44.90 -48.94
CA ASP A 546 -26.77 -43.66 -49.72
C ASP A 546 -26.28 -43.96 -51.15
N ALA A 547 -25.38 -44.94 -51.35
CA ALA A 547 -24.95 -45.37 -52.68
C ALA A 547 -26.12 -45.96 -53.49
N LEU A 548 -26.93 -46.80 -52.86
CA LEU A 548 -28.11 -47.40 -53.47
C LEU A 548 -29.17 -46.35 -53.85
N TYR A 549 -29.40 -45.38 -52.97
CA TYR A 549 -30.34 -44.27 -53.20
C TYR A 549 -29.89 -43.39 -54.38
N ASN A 550 -28.60 -43.02 -54.45
CA ASN A 550 -28.08 -42.24 -55.57
C ASN A 550 -28.18 -43.00 -56.90
N LEU A 551 -27.89 -44.31 -56.89
CA LEU A 551 -28.02 -45.16 -58.07
C LEU A 551 -29.48 -45.26 -58.56
N ALA A 552 -30.45 -45.31 -57.63
CA ALA A 552 -31.87 -45.27 -57.95
C ALA A 552 -32.30 -43.92 -58.56
N LEU A 553 -31.81 -42.79 -58.02
CA LEU A 553 -32.06 -41.46 -58.58
C LEU A 553 -31.48 -41.30 -59.98
N GLU A 554 -30.27 -41.80 -60.23
CA GLU A 554 -29.65 -41.79 -61.56
C GLU A 554 -30.44 -42.65 -62.55
N PHE A 555 -30.94 -43.80 -62.10
CA PHE A 555 -31.81 -44.67 -62.89
C PHE A 555 -33.11 -43.97 -63.30
N GLU A 556 -33.78 -43.28 -62.37
CA GLU A 556 -35.00 -42.51 -62.67
C GLU A 556 -34.73 -41.37 -63.65
N ARG A 557 -33.69 -40.57 -63.43
CA ARG A 557 -33.29 -39.48 -64.34
C ARG A 557 -32.96 -40.01 -65.74
N SER A 558 -32.29 -41.17 -65.84
CA SER A 558 -31.97 -41.81 -67.11
C SER A 558 -33.22 -42.29 -67.85
N LYS A 559 -34.20 -42.81 -67.11
CA LYS A 559 -35.50 -43.25 -67.64
C LYS A 559 -36.31 -42.08 -68.20
N GLU A 560 -36.34 -40.95 -67.48
CA GLU A 560 -37.00 -39.72 -67.94
C GLU A 560 -36.35 -39.10 -69.18
N GLN A 561 -35.01 -39.22 -69.30
CA GLN A 561 -34.24 -38.74 -70.44
C GLN A 561 -34.29 -39.67 -71.67
N GLY A 562 -35.01 -40.80 -71.61
CA GLY A 562 -35.17 -41.73 -72.73
C GLY A 562 -33.88 -42.43 -73.18
N LYS A 563 -32.86 -42.52 -72.31
CA LYS A 563 -31.58 -43.18 -72.63
C LYS A 563 -31.69 -44.69 -72.35
N GLU A 564 -32.15 -45.48 -73.32
CA GLU A 564 -32.39 -46.93 -73.12
C GLU A 564 -31.14 -47.69 -72.65
N GLN A 565 -29.98 -47.49 -73.29
CA GLN A 565 -28.75 -48.23 -72.94
C GLN A 565 -28.24 -47.93 -71.52
N ARG A 566 -28.27 -46.66 -71.10
CA ARG A 566 -27.81 -46.27 -69.75
C ARG A 566 -28.81 -46.71 -68.67
N THR A 567 -30.10 -46.73 -69.00
CA THR A 567 -31.16 -47.19 -68.09
C THR A 567 -31.05 -48.70 -67.83
N GLU A 568 -30.74 -49.51 -68.84
CA GLU A 568 -30.49 -50.95 -68.66
C GLU A 568 -29.23 -51.22 -67.81
N GLN A 569 -28.14 -50.48 -68.04
CA GLN A 569 -26.93 -50.60 -67.22
C GLN A 569 -27.21 -50.27 -65.74
N LEU A 570 -27.85 -49.12 -65.49
CA LEU A 570 -28.21 -48.69 -64.15
C LEU A 570 -29.20 -49.66 -63.47
N ARG A 571 -30.08 -50.32 -64.23
CA ARG A 571 -30.96 -51.37 -63.68
C ARG A 571 -30.17 -52.56 -63.14
N ASN A 572 -29.19 -53.04 -63.91
CA ASN A 572 -28.37 -54.18 -63.51
C ASN A 572 -27.46 -53.83 -62.33
N GLU A 573 -26.86 -52.63 -62.34
CA GLU A 573 -26.06 -52.12 -61.23
C GLU A 573 -26.92 -51.99 -59.96
N LEU A 574 -28.15 -51.47 -60.09
CA LEU A 574 -29.09 -51.34 -58.98
C LEU A 574 -29.49 -52.70 -58.40
N GLN A 575 -29.81 -53.68 -59.25
CA GLN A 575 -30.17 -55.03 -58.82
C GLN A 575 -29.01 -55.75 -58.11
N ALA A 576 -27.79 -55.60 -58.62
CA ALA A 576 -26.60 -56.14 -57.97
C ALA A 576 -26.32 -55.48 -56.61
N ALA A 577 -26.47 -54.16 -56.53
CA ALA A 577 -26.31 -53.40 -55.29
C ALA A 577 -27.36 -53.80 -54.23
N PHE A 578 -28.64 -53.93 -54.60
CA PHE A 578 -29.70 -54.42 -53.71
C PHE A 578 -29.38 -55.82 -53.16
N GLY A 579 -28.98 -56.76 -54.02
CA GLY A 579 -28.62 -58.12 -53.58
C GLY A 579 -27.41 -58.16 -52.65
N SER A 580 -26.41 -57.28 -52.86
CA SER A 580 -25.27 -57.14 -51.96
C SER A 580 -25.67 -56.63 -50.58
N VAL A 581 -26.56 -55.63 -50.51
CA VAL A 581 -27.04 -55.07 -49.24
C VAL A 581 -27.82 -56.12 -48.44
N GLU A 582 -28.72 -56.87 -49.08
CA GLU A 582 -29.44 -57.97 -48.42
C GLU A 582 -28.49 -59.05 -47.87
N GLY A 583 -27.47 -59.43 -48.65
CA GLY A 583 -26.45 -60.39 -48.22
C GLY A 583 -25.63 -59.88 -47.03
N ASN A 584 -25.28 -58.60 -47.01
CA ASN A 584 -24.56 -57.97 -45.90
C ASN A 584 -25.39 -57.88 -44.62
N VAL A 585 -26.66 -57.47 -44.73
CA VAL A 585 -27.59 -57.43 -43.59
C VAL A 585 -27.73 -58.83 -42.96
N PHE A 586 -27.91 -59.87 -43.78
CA PHE A 586 -27.98 -61.26 -43.29
C PHE A 586 -26.68 -61.69 -42.59
N ARG A 587 -25.51 -61.38 -43.17
CA ARG A 587 -24.20 -61.70 -42.58
C ARG A 587 -24.01 -61.02 -41.22
N ILE A 588 -24.35 -59.73 -41.11
CA ILE A 588 -24.23 -58.96 -39.87
C ILE A 588 -25.17 -59.55 -38.80
N LEU A 589 -26.42 -59.85 -39.15
CA LEU A 589 -27.38 -60.46 -38.22
C LEU A 589 -26.87 -61.80 -37.69
N ARG A 590 -26.34 -62.67 -38.57
CA ARG A 590 -25.77 -63.97 -38.19
C ARG A 590 -24.53 -63.82 -37.30
N GLN A 591 -23.67 -62.83 -37.55
CA GLN A 591 -22.53 -62.52 -36.69
C GLN A 591 -22.97 -62.02 -35.32
N ALA A 592 -23.98 -61.14 -35.26
CA ALA A 592 -24.54 -60.64 -34.01
C ALA A 592 -25.19 -61.76 -33.17
N GLU A 593 -25.95 -62.65 -33.80
CA GLU A 593 -26.50 -63.85 -33.15
C GLU A 593 -25.40 -64.76 -32.61
N SER A 594 -24.35 -65.02 -33.42
CA SER A 594 -23.21 -65.83 -33.00
C SER A 594 -22.47 -65.21 -31.82
N TYR A 595 -22.23 -63.90 -31.86
CA TYR A 595 -21.56 -63.17 -30.78
C TYR A 595 -22.41 -63.17 -29.50
N ALA A 596 -23.72 -62.92 -29.60
CA ALA A 596 -24.61 -62.99 -28.46
C ALA A 596 -24.62 -64.40 -27.84
N PHE A 597 -24.68 -65.44 -28.67
CA PHE A 597 -24.58 -66.83 -28.23
C PHE A 597 -23.23 -67.13 -27.54
N GLU A 598 -22.12 -66.65 -28.10
CA GLU A 598 -20.79 -66.79 -27.51
C GLU A 598 -20.71 -66.09 -26.15
N GLN A 599 -21.16 -64.83 -26.04
CA GLN A 599 -21.13 -64.08 -24.78
C GLN A 599 -21.97 -64.75 -23.69
N VAL A 600 -23.16 -65.25 -24.02
CA VAL A 600 -24.01 -65.98 -23.07
C VAL A 600 -23.31 -67.26 -22.59
N ASN A 601 -22.70 -68.02 -23.51
CA ASN A 601 -22.00 -69.25 -23.15
C ASN A 601 -20.69 -69.00 -22.40
N LEU A 602 -19.96 -67.93 -22.72
CA LEU A 602 -18.77 -67.50 -21.97
C LEU A 602 -19.15 -67.10 -20.55
N ALA A 603 -20.17 -66.26 -20.38
CA ALA A 603 -20.66 -65.87 -19.06
C ALA A 603 -21.14 -67.08 -18.25
N GLN A 604 -21.83 -68.03 -18.90
CA GLN A 604 -22.22 -69.29 -18.26
C GLN A 604 -21.01 -70.15 -17.89
N GLY A 605 -20.03 -70.27 -18.77
CA GLY A 605 -18.77 -70.99 -18.56
C GLY A 605 -17.94 -70.39 -17.43
N GLU A 606 -17.84 -69.06 -17.36
CA GLU A 606 -17.20 -68.33 -16.26
C GLU A 606 -17.93 -68.56 -14.94
N GLY A 607 -19.27 -68.53 -14.94
CA GLY A 607 -20.08 -68.87 -13.78
C GLY A 607 -19.83 -70.29 -13.28
N LEU A 608 -19.79 -71.28 -14.19
CA LEU A 608 -19.47 -72.67 -13.87
C LEU A 608 -18.04 -72.83 -13.36
N ARG A 609 -17.07 -72.15 -13.98
CA ARG A 609 -15.67 -72.14 -13.54
C ARG A 609 -15.54 -71.56 -12.15
N PHE A 610 -16.20 -70.44 -11.89
CA PHE A 610 -16.20 -69.79 -10.58
C PHE A 610 -16.84 -70.69 -9.51
N ASP A 611 -17.97 -71.34 -9.79
CA ASP A 611 -18.58 -72.32 -8.89
C ASP A 611 -17.63 -73.49 -8.56
N GLY A 612 -16.95 -74.02 -9.58
CA GLY A 612 -15.93 -75.06 -9.40
C GLY A 612 -14.75 -74.59 -8.53
N GLN A 613 -14.24 -73.39 -8.78
CA GLN A 613 -13.19 -72.75 -7.99
C GLN A 613 -13.62 -72.52 -6.54
N LEU A 614 -14.85 -72.08 -6.31
CA LEU A 614 -15.43 -71.86 -4.99
C LEU A 614 -15.54 -73.18 -4.22
N LYS A 615 -15.99 -74.26 -4.87
CA LYS A 615 -16.01 -75.62 -4.29
C LYS A 615 -14.61 -76.10 -3.90
N ALA A 616 -13.62 -75.93 -4.78
CA ALA A 616 -12.22 -76.30 -4.50
C ALA A 616 -11.63 -75.48 -3.33
N TYR A 617 -11.94 -74.18 -3.29
CA TYR A 617 -11.55 -73.29 -2.19
C TYR A 617 -12.17 -73.71 -0.87
N HIS A 618 -13.47 -74.02 -0.83
CA HIS A 618 -14.14 -74.49 0.38
C HIS A 618 -13.61 -75.85 0.87
N ALA A 619 -13.23 -76.75 -0.03
CA ALA A 619 -12.65 -78.04 0.33
C ALA A 619 -11.27 -77.91 1.00
N SER A 620 -10.41 -77.01 0.52
CA SER A 620 -9.13 -76.70 1.17
C SER A 620 -8.64 -75.28 0.83
N PRO A 621 -8.93 -74.29 1.69
CA PRO A 621 -8.58 -72.90 1.43
C PRO A 621 -7.07 -72.66 1.34
N GLU A 622 -6.29 -73.37 2.17
CA GLU A 622 -4.83 -73.24 2.23
C GLU A 622 -4.16 -73.77 0.96
N ILE A 623 -4.56 -74.96 0.48
CA ILE A 623 -3.97 -75.59 -0.70
C ILE A 623 -4.37 -74.80 -1.95
N TYR A 624 -5.64 -74.41 -2.07
CA TYR A 624 -6.12 -73.63 -3.22
C TYR A 624 -5.36 -72.30 -3.37
N LYS A 625 -5.18 -71.53 -2.28
CA LYS A 625 -4.43 -70.27 -2.33
C LYS A 625 -2.95 -70.47 -2.70
N LYS A 626 -2.31 -71.52 -2.17
CA LYS A 626 -0.91 -71.86 -2.49
C LYS A 626 -0.78 -72.28 -3.96
N LEU A 627 -1.67 -73.15 -4.44
CA LEU A 627 -1.72 -73.59 -5.83
C LEU A 627 -1.97 -72.41 -6.77
N GLN A 628 -2.93 -71.54 -6.46
CA GLN A 628 -3.20 -70.35 -7.28
C GLN A 628 -1.98 -69.43 -7.36
N ARG A 629 -1.30 -69.19 -6.23
CA ARG A 629 -0.04 -68.44 -6.22
C ARG A 629 1.04 -69.11 -7.06
N LEU A 630 1.17 -70.44 -6.97
CA LEU A 630 2.15 -71.18 -7.76
C LEU A 630 1.81 -71.16 -9.25
N MET A 631 0.54 -71.28 -9.64
CA MET A 631 0.11 -71.19 -11.04
C MET A 631 0.32 -69.78 -11.60
N THR A 632 -0.02 -68.74 -10.84
CA THR A 632 0.30 -67.36 -11.23
C THR A 632 1.81 -67.16 -11.31
N LEU A 633 2.58 -67.76 -10.41
CA LEU A 633 4.05 -67.72 -10.48
C LEU A 633 4.54 -68.48 -11.72
N GLU A 634 3.97 -69.63 -12.07
CA GLU A 634 4.32 -70.43 -13.25
C GLU A 634 4.07 -69.64 -14.53
N GLU A 635 2.87 -69.08 -14.67
CA GLU A 635 2.45 -68.26 -15.82
C GLU A 635 3.30 -66.99 -15.94
N THR A 636 3.50 -66.25 -14.83
CA THR A 636 4.32 -65.03 -14.85
C THR A 636 5.79 -65.31 -15.10
N LEU A 637 6.29 -66.47 -14.67
CA LEU A 637 7.66 -66.88 -14.91
C LEU A 637 7.83 -67.60 -16.26
N GLU A 638 6.79 -67.91 -17.03
CA GLU A 638 6.89 -68.69 -18.28
C GLU A 638 7.90 -68.07 -19.27
N SER A 639 7.84 -66.75 -19.42
CA SER A 639 8.73 -65.98 -20.32
C SER A 639 10.05 -65.52 -19.68
N ILE A 640 10.25 -65.78 -18.38
CA ILE A 640 11.43 -65.30 -17.64
C ILE A 640 12.51 -66.39 -17.66
N ARG A 641 13.71 -66.00 -18.08
CA ARG A 641 14.89 -66.88 -18.11
C ARG A 641 15.31 -67.23 -16.68
N LYS A 642 15.23 -68.51 -16.33
CA LYS A 642 15.50 -69.02 -14.99
C LYS A 642 16.90 -69.63 -14.95
N TYR A 643 17.67 -69.28 -13.92
CA TYR A 643 19.00 -69.83 -13.67
C TYR A 643 18.97 -70.54 -12.31
N ILE A 644 19.26 -71.84 -12.28
CA ILE A 644 19.41 -72.59 -11.02
C ILE A 644 20.90 -72.66 -10.70
N ILE A 645 21.35 -71.92 -9.68
CA ILE A 645 22.74 -71.96 -9.22
C ILE A 645 22.83 -72.96 -8.06
N VAL A 646 23.48 -74.10 -8.28
CA VAL A 646 23.82 -75.06 -7.23
C VAL A 646 25.23 -74.74 -6.74
N ALA A 647 25.38 -74.28 -5.50
CA ALA A 647 26.68 -74.03 -4.89
C ALA A 647 27.02 -75.17 -3.92
N ASP A 648 28.03 -75.97 -4.26
CA ASP A 648 28.67 -76.88 -3.30
C ASP A 648 29.82 -76.13 -2.60
N ASN A 649 29.99 -76.37 -1.31
CA ASN A 649 30.66 -75.42 -0.41
C ASN A 649 32.20 -75.42 -0.50
N GLU A 650 32.81 -76.15 -1.45
CA GLU A 650 34.26 -76.21 -1.60
C GLU A 650 34.83 -76.06 -3.02
N ASP A 651 34.01 -75.86 -4.06
CA ASP A 651 34.50 -75.33 -5.35
C ASP A 651 33.32 -74.79 -6.18
N ALA A 652 33.34 -73.48 -6.48
CA ALA A 652 32.24 -72.79 -7.14
C ALA A 652 32.18 -73.08 -8.65
N LEU A 653 31.68 -74.26 -9.02
CA LEU A 653 31.20 -74.56 -10.38
C LEU A 653 29.72 -74.16 -10.49
N ILE A 654 29.45 -73.01 -11.13
CA ILE A 654 28.09 -72.56 -11.41
C ILE A 654 27.57 -73.33 -12.64
N TYR A 655 26.67 -74.29 -12.43
CA TYR A 655 25.88 -74.85 -13.53
C TYR A 655 24.70 -73.91 -13.82
N ILE A 656 24.56 -73.49 -15.07
CA ILE A 656 23.40 -72.76 -15.55
C ILE A 656 22.55 -73.74 -16.37
N VAL A 657 21.34 -74.04 -15.90
CA VAL A 657 20.34 -74.81 -16.65
C VAL A 657 19.29 -73.83 -17.16
N ASP A 658 19.24 -73.61 -18.47
CA ASP A 658 18.18 -72.84 -19.11
C ASP A 658 16.94 -73.73 -19.27
N LEU A 659 15.86 -73.40 -18.57
CA LEU A 659 14.61 -74.17 -18.58
C LEU A 659 13.71 -73.86 -19.79
N GLN A 660 14.14 -73.01 -20.73
CA GLN A 660 13.43 -72.83 -22.01
C GLN A 660 13.75 -73.93 -23.02
N GLU A 661 14.87 -74.63 -22.90
CA GLU A 661 15.15 -75.80 -23.74
C GLU A 661 14.35 -77.01 -23.23
N LYS A 662 13.43 -77.50 -24.07
CA LYS A 662 12.78 -78.81 -23.89
C LYS A 662 13.89 -79.88 -23.77
N LEU A 663 14.22 -80.28 -22.55
CA LEU A 663 15.23 -81.30 -22.24
C LEU A 663 14.86 -82.72 -22.75
N ALA A 664 13.69 -82.88 -23.36
CA ALA A 664 13.34 -84.02 -24.18
C ALA A 664 12.66 -83.54 -25.46
N GLN A 665 13.21 -83.89 -26.62
CA GLN A 665 12.49 -83.80 -27.89
C GLN A 665 11.27 -84.73 -27.81
N SER A 666 10.07 -84.14 -27.89
CA SER A 666 8.86 -84.90 -28.16
C SER A 666 8.96 -85.47 -29.59
N LEU A 667 8.50 -86.70 -29.81
CA LEU A 667 8.40 -87.32 -31.14
C LEU A 667 7.64 -86.44 -32.17
N TYR A 668 6.85 -85.46 -31.72
CA TYR A 668 6.13 -84.51 -32.56
C TYR A 668 6.97 -83.31 -33.06
N ASP A 669 8.14 -83.05 -32.49
CA ASP A 669 9.03 -81.95 -32.88
C ASP A 669 10.14 -82.41 -33.86
N MET A 670 10.06 -83.65 -34.36
CA MET A 670 10.97 -84.17 -35.39
C MET A 670 10.45 -83.72 -36.76
N ASP A 671 11.13 -82.77 -37.38
CA ASP A 671 10.89 -82.36 -38.77
C ASP A 671 11.12 -83.58 -39.68
N LEU A 672 10.01 -84.16 -40.17
CA LEU A 672 10.01 -85.36 -40.99
C LEU A 672 10.34 -85.08 -42.47
N GLY A 673 10.81 -83.88 -42.81
CA GLY A 673 11.30 -83.58 -44.16
C GLY A 673 10.24 -83.86 -45.24
N LEU A 674 8.98 -83.55 -44.95
CA LEU A 674 7.91 -83.54 -45.94
C LEU A 674 7.72 -82.09 -46.40
N GLU A 675 8.59 -81.68 -47.32
CA GLU A 675 8.30 -80.55 -48.20
C GLU A 675 7.07 -80.90 -49.05
N GLU A 676 5.95 -80.21 -48.82
CA GLU A 676 4.82 -80.19 -49.75
C GLU A 676 5.13 -79.19 -50.88
N ASN A 677 5.17 -79.73 -52.11
CA ASN A 677 4.94 -78.98 -53.35
C ASN A 677 3.49 -78.53 -53.47
#